data_AF-A0A956ZK82-F1
#
_entry.id   AF-A0A956ZK82-F1
#
_cell.length_a   1.000
_cell.length_b   1.000
_cell.length_c   1.000
_cell.angle_alpha   90.00
_cell.angle_beta   90.00
_cell.angle_gamma   90.00
#
_symmetry.space_group_name_H-M   'P 1'
#
loop_
_entity.id
_entity.type
_entity.pdbx_description
1 polymer ?
#
loop_
_entity_poly.entity_id
_entity_poly.type
_entity_poly.pdbx_seq_one_letter_code
_entity_poly.pdbx_strand_id
1 'polypeptide(L)'
;AGRTPFLWPLQNLVLWGLGPALGFSALAATACATVMLFRRRELAVLLPLAMVVAIVGFQGPRFVAYMRYFAPAYPFLCLSAAWGLRALPGLAADFSEPVNRALDRVHLPVRISSRSLARTGTALAVAAVLSTLWWSLSFQAIFTAEHPRLAASRWIDENLPPGTPITSEIWDDSLPYPIPGFESSIYPIVATFPFDTDSPAKVQTLVYGRVEGDPTAGLNGADYVVIASDRARAAVRRLEREYPATIRYYELLDSGELGFELVAHFESRPTLFGIEIDDSGSEESFTVYDHPEVRIYRKTAAWDPERALALLLQAHPERAINLLPRQGKTNGLSFTAEGAAVQQAGGTFSDLFDRDGFASHLPWVWWLLWIQILAAAVLPWTTWLFRALPDRGYGASKLIGFAGSGLLTWLLVAWGASHFTNWLIWGVAFAILGAGITTAVLRRDGLVADARSQWLHWVAAEAVFLTAFFVVLMMRYQLPDLWHNYQGGEKPVELAFLTAIARSTEMPPYDPWFAGGTMNYYYLGWFFAVVPMRALRLWPEVGFNLALPTYAGLAAATVYSAGAGLAALSRRPHVSRSSAVSAGLVAAFLLLAIGNLDAAHQAIERFQSLNLATVAADGQPVYHWSLFSDTPFLGGAVGLLSGAYRWVFQHGALPPFDWWRPSRVHYPAFDITEFPYFSFLFGDLHAHLMGLPFFGFTVVLGITYIASVPGSRARSWALAATMGVAAGLVRTVHTWDFPTAVLLIGAALAAGQTLRRGPWQQRWWDFVGHAALAGAVTLLVFAPYTQHNEVFETGLVRARETTRANQYFAHFGLFVAITLTFVVVRYREELNAHRASSRNIAFALVAGPWEVFALATFVAGLTAFTWRWGLTTVALSLLALLFLANLLWVEYRRPQRDTGRILATALFAVGVGIAGGVDVVQVKYDIARMNTVFKFSLQAWQVYAIASAYGLWYVAQPRRLMPSASNPGRLGALRWVPAFVTVTTLGILLAGSMLYPWSGTRARMEARFPGSPSGTLDGLAYLPYGF
;
A
#
# COMPACT_ATOMS: atom_id res chain seq x y z
N ALA A 1 -1.83 -7.59 -22.45
CA ALA A 1 -0.42 -7.48 -22.01
C ALA A 1 0.37 -6.78 -23.11
N GLY A 2 1.53 -6.20 -22.79
CA GLY A 2 2.46 -5.67 -23.82
C GLY A 2 2.16 -4.28 -24.39
N ARG A 3 1.10 -3.58 -23.97
CA ARG A 3 0.83 -2.18 -24.34
C ARG A 3 1.36 -1.24 -23.25
N THR A 4 2.35 -0.40 -23.57
CA THR A 4 2.91 0.56 -22.61
C THR A 4 1.94 1.73 -22.39
N PRO A 5 1.54 2.03 -21.14
CA PRO A 5 0.63 3.16 -20.85
C PRO A 5 1.15 4.46 -21.44
N PHE A 6 0.24 5.29 -21.96
CA PHE A 6 0.52 6.52 -22.71
C PHE A 6 1.28 6.32 -24.03
N LEU A 7 2.36 5.53 -24.06
CA LEU A 7 3.21 5.37 -25.25
C LEU A 7 2.51 4.61 -26.38
N TRP A 8 1.88 3.48 -26.10
CA TRP A 8 1.14 2.71 -27.11
C TRP A 8 -0.03 3.48 -27.73
N PRO A 9 -0.92 4.14 -26.95
CA PRO A 9 -1.99 4.94 -27.56
C PRO A 9 -1.44 6.18 -28.28
N LEU A 10 -0.38 6.82 -27.78
CA LEU A 10 0.25 7.96 -28.46
C LEU A 10 0.88 7.53 -29.80
N GLN A 11 1.52 6.36 -29.84
CA GLN A 11 2.07 5.78 -31.07
C GLN A 11 0.97 5.59 -32.12
N ASN A 12 -0.16 4.98 -31.73
CA ASN A 12 -1.27 4.76 -32.65
C ASN A 12 -1.94 6.08 -33.09
N LEU A 13 -2.14 7.00 -32.17
CA LEU A 13 -2.68 8.34 -32.44
C LEU A 13 -1.83 9.13 -33.45
N VAL A 14 -0.50 9.05 -33.32
CA VAL A 14 0.46 9.83 -34.12
C VAL A 14 0.78 9.17 -35.44
N LEU A 15 1.05 7.86 -35.45
CA LEU A 15 1.48 7.15 -36.66
C LEU A 15 0.30 6.82 -37.57
N TRP A 16 -0.80 6.31 -37.02
CA TRP A 16 -1.93 5.80 -37.80
C TRP A 16 -3.08 6.80 -37.85
N GLY A 17 -3.42 7.41 -36.71
CA GLY A 17 -4.55 8.33 -36.57
C GLY A 17 -4.43 9.66 -37.30
N LEU A 18 -3.52 10.51 -36.84
CA LEU A 18 -3.25 11.81 -37.45
C LEU A 18 -2.36 11.69 -38.70
N GLY A 19 -1.67 10.57 -38.84
CA GLY A 19 -0.57 10.38 -39.78
C GLY A 19 0.73 11.03 -39.29
N PRO A 20 1.91 10.52 -39.71
CA PRO A 20 3.19 10.92 -39.12
C PRO A 20 3.46 12.43 -39.21
N ALA A 21 3.16 13.05 -40.35
CA ALA A 21 3.43 14.47 -40.58
C ALA A 21 2.65 15.38 -39.62
N LEU A 22 1.34 15.19 -39.49
CA LEU A 22 0.50 15.98 -38.59
C LEU A 22 0.74 15.59 -37.12
N GLY A 23 0.88 14.30 -36.83
CA GLY A 23 1.09 13.78 -35.48
C GLY A 23 2.38 14.29 -34.85
N PHE A 24 3.52 14.21 -35.55
CA PHE A 24 4.79 14.77 -35.06
C PHE A 24 4.75 16.30 -34.95
N SER A 25 4.09 16.97 -35.91
CA SER A 25 3.88 18.43 -35.85
C SER A 25 3.06 18.83 -34.62
N ALA A 26 2.02 18.07 -34.29
CA ALA A 26 1.19 18.30 -33.10
C ALA A 26 2.00 18.11 -31.82
N LEU A 27 2.76 17.00 -31.68
CA LEU A 27 3.59 16.76 -30.50
C LEU A 27 4.65 17.85 -30.29
N ALA A 28 5.37 18.21 -31.35
CA ALA A 28 6.40 19.25 -31.30
C ALA A 28 5.79 20.61 -30.94
N ALA A 29 4.64 20.95 -31.53
CA ALA A 29 3.93 22.18 -31.24
C ALA A 29 3.41 22.22 -29.79
N THR A 30 2.85 21.12 -29.27
CA THR A 30 2.39 21.02 -27.87
C THR A 30 3.55 21.15 -26.87
N ALA A 31 4.72 20.58 -27.17
CA ALA A 31 5.92 20.76 -26.34
C ALA A 31 6.40 22.23 -26.36
N CYS A 32 6.47 22.84 -27.55
CA CYS A 32 6.85 24.25 -27.70
C CYS A 32 5.87 25.18 -27.00
N ALA A 33 4.56 24.93 -27.13
CA ALA A 33 3.49 25.63 -26.45
C ALA A 33 3.65 25.60 -24.93
N THR A 34 4.00 24.44 -24.36
CA THR A 34 4.25 24.29 -22.93
C THR A 34 5.42 25.19 -22.49
N VAL A 35 6.51 25.22 -23.26
CA VAL A 35 7.65 26.09 -22.98
C VAL A 35 7.27 27.58 -23.09
N MET A 36 6.48 27.96 -24.10
CA MET A 36 6.06 29.34 -24.31
C MET A 36 5.06 29.82 -23.25
N LEU A 37 4.17 28.96 -22.76
CA LEU A 37 3.30 29.24 -21.62
C LEU A 37 4.11 29.61 -20.37
N PHE A 38 5.16 28.84 -20.05
CA PHE A 38 5.98 29.12 -18.86
C PHE A 38 6.97 30.28 -19.05
N ARG A 39 7.56 30.45 -20.23
CA ARG A 39 8.56 31.50 -20.50
C ARG A 39 7.96 32.85 -20.84
N ARG A 40 6.90 32.87 -21.65
CA ARG A 40 6.30 34.09 -22.23
C ARG A 40 4.88 34.37 -21.73
N ARG A 41 4.30 33.49 -20.91
CA ARG A 41 2.92 33.60 -20.38
C ARG A 41 1.87 33.71 -21.48
N GLU A 42 2.08 33.04 -22.62
CA GLU A 42 1.11 33.01 -23.72
C GLU A 42 -0.11 32.14 -23.35
N LEU A 43 -1.13 32.78 -22.79
CA LEU A 43 -2.35 32.10 -22.32
C LEU A 43 -3.21 31.52 -23.44
N ALA A 44 -3.02 31.96 -24.69
CA ALA A 44 -3.79 31.48 -25.85
C ALA A 44 -3.63 29.96 -26.08
N VAL A 45 -2.51 29.37 -25.65
CA VAL A 45 -2.24 27.94 -25.82
C VAL A 45 -2.68 27.10 -24.61
N LEU A 46 -3.14 27.74 -23.54
CA LEU A 46 -3.52 27.07 -22.30
C LEU A 46 -4.69 26.11 -22.49
N LEU A 47 -5.74 26.52 -23.22
CA LEU A 47 -6.96 25.72 -23.39
C LEU A 47 -6.71 24.46 -24.23
N PRO A 48 -6.10 24.52 -25.44
CA PRO A 48 -5.76 23.32 -26.20
C PRO A 48 -4.82 22.39 -25.42
N LEU A 49 -3.80 22.96 -24.76
CA LEU A 49 -2.86 22.18 -23.95
C LEU A 49 -3.57 21.47 -22.78
N ALA A 50 -4.43 22.18 -22.04
CA ALA A 50 -5.17 21.62 -20.93
C ALA A 50 -6.10 20.49 -21.37
N MET A 51 -6.77 20.62 -22.53
CA MET A 51 -7.64 19.56 -23.05
C MET A 51 -6.86 18.34 -23.51
N VAL A 52 -5.76 18.52 -24.25
CA VAL A 52 -4.88 17.40 -24.65
C VAL A 52 -4.34 16.69 -23.41
N VAL A 53 -3.83 17.43 -22.41
CA VAL A 53 -3.31 16.86 -21.16
C VAL A 53 -4.41 16.16 -20.36
N ALA A 54 -5.61 16.73 -20.29
CA ALA A 54 -6.73 16.11 -19.57
C ALA A 54 -7.17 14.80 -20.23
N ILE A 55 -7.36 14.79 -21.55
CA ILE A 55 -7.82 13.61 -22.29
C ILE A 55 -6.74 12.53 -22.30
N VAL A 56 -5.50 12.87 -22.67
CA VAL A 56 -4.40 11.90 -22.70
C VAL A 56 -4.04 11.43 -21.29
N GLY A 57 -4.06 12.32 -20.31
CA GLY A 57 -3.83 11.99 -18.90
C GLY A 57 -4.89 11.07 -18.31
N PHE A 58 -6.16 11.25 -18.70
CA PHE A 58 -7.27 10.43 -18.22
C PHE A 58 -7.42 9.10 -18.94
N GLN A 59 -7.27 9.08 -20.27
CA GLN A 59 -7.49 7.90 -21.10
C GLN A 59 -6.21 7.06 -21.26
N GLY A 60 -5.03 7.69 -21.27
CA GLY A 60 -3.73 7.04 -21.46
C GLY A 60 -3.36 5.90 -20.50
N PRO A 61 -3.72 5.92 -19.20
CA PRO A 61 -3.42 4.84 -18.28
C PRO A 61 -4.51 3.74 -18.25
N ARG A 62 -5.60 3.87 -19.01
CA ARG A 62 -6.70 2.90 -18.99
C ARG A 62 -6.33 1.62 -19.72
N PHE A 63 -6.93 0.52 -19.29
CA PHE A 63 -6.76 -0.80 -19.92
C PHE A 63 -7.20 -0.80 -21.40
N VAL A 64 -8.32 -0.13 -21.69
CA VAL A 64 -8.86 0.03 -23.04
C VAL A 64 -8.47 1.41 -23.56
N ALA A 65 -7.35 1.48 -24.30
CA ALA A 65 -6.77 2.73 -24.78
C ALA A 65 -6.72 2.81 -26.32
N TYR A 66 -7.75 2.30 -27.01
CA TYR A 66 -7.85 2.41 -28.47
C TYR A 66 -8.04 3.86 -28.93
N MET A 67 -7.55 4.21 -30.12
CA MET A 67 -7.55 5.57 -30.67
C MET A 67 -8.94 6.19 -30.69
N ARG A 68 -10.00 5.40 -30.91
CA ARG A 68 -11.39 5.89 -30.88
C ARG A 68 -11.77 6.61 -29.58
N TYR A 69 -11.16 6.24 -28.44
CA TYR A 69 -11.40 6.91 -27.16
C TYR A 69 -10.59 8.22 -27.02
N PHE A 70 -9.62 8.45 -27.89
CA PHE A 70 -8.86 9.69 -28.01
C PHE A 70 -9.41 10.63 -29.09
N ALA A 71 -10.49 10.26 -29.80
CA ALA A 71 -11.13 11.12 -30.79
C ALA A 71 -11.38 12.57 -30.31
N PRO A 72 -11.80 12.81 -29.04
CA PRO A 72 -11.96 14.18 -28.53
C PRO A 72 -10.66 15.01 -28.46
N ALA A 73 -9.47 14.38 -28.48
CA ALA A 73 -8.18 15.06 -28.48
C ALA A 73 -7.77 15.58 -29.87
N TYR A 74 -8.31 15.00 -30.96
CA TYR A 74 -7.92 15.34 -32.34
C TYR A 74 -8.08 16.83 -32.66
N PRO A 75 -9.22 17.49 -32.38
CA PRO A 75 -9.37 18.92 -32.67
C PRO A 75 -8.29 19.78 -32.00
N PHE A 76 -7.94 19.48 -30.75
CA PHE A 76 -6.95 20.26 -30.00
C PHE A 76 -5.50 19.99 -30.45
N LEU A 77 -5.20 18.76 -30.88
CA LEU A 77 -3.92 18.41 -31.49
C LEU A 77 -3.77 19.08 -32.85
N CYS A 78 -4.83 19.09 -33.68
CA CYS A 78 -4.86 19.82 -34.95
C CYS A 78 -4.69 21.33 -34.73
N LEU A 79 -5.34 21.92 -33.73
CA LEU A 79 -5.14 23.33 -33.36
C LEU A 79 -3.70 23.62 -32.92
N SER A 80 -3.11 22.73 -32.12
CA SER A 80 -1.70 22.85 -31.69
C SER A 80 -0.76 22.77 -32.89
N ALA A 81 -0.96 21.79 -33.78
CA ALA A 81 -0.18 21.66 -35.01
C ALA A 81 -0.34 22.88 -35.92
N ALA A 82 -1.55 23.37 -36.14
CA ALA A 82 -1.82 24.55 -36.97
C ALA A 82 -1.10 25.80 -36.41
N TRP A 83 -1.16 26.01 -35.10
CA TRP A 83 -0.42 27.08 -34.43
C TRP A 83 1.09 26.93 -34.61
N GLY A 84 1.64 25.73 -34.37
CA GLY A 84 3.08 25.45 -34.50
C GLY A 84 3.59 25.61 -35.93
N LEU A 85 2.87 25.06 -36.91
CA LEU A 85 3.15 25.19 -38.34
C LEU A 85 3.07 26.64 -38.81
N ARG A 86 2.14 27.44 -38.26
CA ARG A 86 2.04 28.88 -38.56
C ARG A 86 3.17 29.70 -37.93
N ALA A 87 3.66 29.27 -36.76
CA ALA A 87 4.73 29.94 -36.02
C ALA A 87 6.14 29.58 -36.54
N LEU A 88 6.29 28.41 -37.16
CA LEU A 88 7.56 27.86 -37.68
C LEU A 88 8.37 28.85 -38.56
N PRO A 89 7.78 29.54 -39.56
CA PRO A 89 8.52 30.52 -40.37
C PRO A 89 9.07 31.70 -39.56
N GLY A 90 8.34 32.13 -38.52
CA GLY A 90 8.76 33.22 -37.62
C GLY A 90 9.84 32.77 -36.64
N LEU A 91 9.66 31.60 -36.02
CA LEU A 91 10.66 30.99 -35.13
C LEU A 91 11.96 30.68 -35.87
N ALA A 92 11.89 30.11 -37.08
CA ALA A 92 13.07 29.79 -37.90
C ALA A 92 13.87 31.05 -38.29
N ALA A 93 13.18 32.19 -38.53
CA ALA A 93 13.83 33.45 -38.80
C ALA A 93 14.60 34.00 -37.58
N ASP A 94 14.06 33.84 -36.38
CA ASP A 94 14.69 34.25 -35.11
C ASP A 94 15.94 33.42 -34.78
N PHE A 95 16.04 32.17 -35.27
CA PHE A 95 17.21 31.30 -35.12
C PHE A 95 18.36 31.57 -36.11
N SER A 96 18.17 32.47 -37.08
CA SER A 96 19.20 32.78 -38.08
C SER A 96 20.49 33.36 -37.46
N GLU A 97 20.36 34.23 -36.46
CA GLU A 97 21.50 34.91 -35.85
C GLU A 97 22.34 34.00 -34.92
N PRO A 98 21.75 33.14 -34.07
CA PRO A 98 22.49 32.12 -33.31
C PRO A 98 23.15 31.05 -34.19
N VAL A 99 22.48 30.60 -35.26
CA VAL A 99 23.01 29.56 -36.16
C VAL A 99 24.19 30.09 -36.97
N ASN A 100 24.09 31.31 -37.51
CA ASN A 100 25.22 31.94 -38.19
C ASN A 100 26.40 32.15 -37.23
N ARG A 101 26.16 32.55 -35.97
CA ARG A 101 27.22 32.62 -34.93
C ARG A 101 27.85 31.27 -34.61
N ALA A 102 27.09 30.17 -34.69
CA ALA A 102 27.63 28.83 -34.49
C ALA A 102 28.46 28.37 -35.69
N LEU A 103 27.99 28.62 -36.92
CA LEU A 103 28.71 28.32 -38.16
C LEU A 103 30.02 29.12 -38.27
N ASP A 104 30.02 30.37 -37.82
CA ASP A 104 31.22 31.21 -37.72
C ASP A 104 32.27 30.60 -36.76
N ARG A 105 31.86 29.92 -35.68
CA ARG A 105 32.78 29.23 -34.75
C ARG A 105 33.43 27.98 -35.34
N VAL A 106 32.80 27.35 -36.33
CA VAL A 106 33.33 26.15 -37.02
C VAL A 106 33.97 26.50 -38.37
N HIS A 107 34.16 27.80 -38.66
CA HIS A 107 34.77 28.32 -39.90
C HIS A 107 34.10 27.84 -41.20
N LEU A 108 32.78 27.57 -41.17
CA LEU A 108 32.01 27.22 -42.36
C LEU A 108 31.57 28.51 -43.08
N PRO A 109 31.89 28.71 -44.38
CA PRO A 109 31.58 29.94 -45.12
C PRO A 109 30.12 29.97 -45.63
N VAL A 110 29.16 29.61 -44.77
CA VAL A 110 27.74 29.52 -45.12
C VAL A 110 26.94 30.46 -44.23
N ARG A 111 26.34 31.50 -44.83
CA ARG A 111 25.39 32.39 -44.14
C ARG A 111 23.96 32.02 -44.49
N ILE A 112 23.21 31.60 -43.49
CA ILE A 112 21.80 31.27 -43.64
C ILE A 112 20.98 32.56 -43.44
N SER A 113 20.33 33.03 -44.51
CA SER A 113 19.47 34.21 -44.42
C SER A 113 18.15 33.89 -43.70
N SER A 114 17.63 34.85 -42.92
CA SER A 114 16.32 34.74 -42.26
C SER A 114 15.19 34.48 -43.26
N ARG A 115 15.29 35.03 -44.48
CA ARG A 115 14.36 34.76 -45.59
C ARG A 115 14.44 33.32 -46.09
N SER A 116 15.64 32.73 -46.15
CA SER A 116 15.81 31.31 -46.50
C SER A 116 15.18 30.40 -45.45
N LEU A 117 15.43 30.67 -44.16
CA LEU A 117 14.85 29.92 -43.04
C LEU A 117 13.33 30.04 -42.97
N ALA A 118 12.78 31.22 -43.20
CA ALA A 118 11.33 31.42 -43.27
C ALA A 118 10.71 30.67 -44.46
N ARG A 119 11.37 30.66 -45.64
CA ARG A 119 10.93 29.86 -46.80
C ARG A 119 10.99 28.36 -46.51
N THR A 120 12.04 27.88 -45.86
CA THR A 120 12.15 26.49 -45.41
C THR A 120 11.05 26.14 -44.42
N GLY A 121 10.77 27.01 -43.44
CA GLY A 121 9.67 26.83 -42.49
C GLY A 121 8.30 26.75 -43.17
N THR A 122 8.04 27.61 -44.16
CA THR A 122 6.80 27.57 -44.95
C THR A 122 6.73 26.31 -45.82
N ALA A 123 7.84 25.91 -46.45
CA ALA A 123 7.90 24.68 -47.25
C ALA A 123 7.63 23.43 -46.39
N LEU A 124 8.17 23.39 -45.17
CA LEU A 124 7.90 22.32 -44.21
C LEU A 124 6.43 22.30 -43.77
N ALA A 125 5.81 23.46 -43.56
CA ALA A 125 4.39 23.53 -43.23
C ALA A 125 3.50 23.05 -44.38
N VAL A 126 3.79 23.46 -45.62
CA VAL A 126 3.09 22.99 -46.82
C VAL A 126 3.28 21.49 -47.02
N ALA A 127 4.52 20.99 -46.87
CA ALA A 127 4.83 19.57 -46.96
C ALA A 127 4.07 18.76 -45.91
N ALA A 128 3.96 19.24 -44.67
CA ALA A 128 3.20 18.58 -43.62
C ALA A 128 1.70 18.47 -43.98
N VAL A 129 1.09 19.55 -44.52
CA VAL A 129 -0.31 19.53 -44.95
C VAL A 129 -0.54 18.59 -46.12
N LEU A 130 0.29 18.67 -47.17
CA LEU A 130 0.18 17.79 -48.34
C LEU A 130 0.39 16.32 -47.99
N SER A 131 1.35 16.02 -47.10
CA SER A 131 1.59 14.66 -46.63
C SER A 131 0.42 14.13 -45.80
N THR A 132 -0.21 14.99 -45.00
CA THR A 132 -1.40 14.61 -44.22
C THR A 132 -2.61 14.37 -45.12
N LEU A 133 -2.79 15.19 -46.16
CA LEU A 133 -3.84 14.99 -47.16
C LEU A 133 -3.62 13.67 -47.90
N TRP A 134 -2.40 13.40 -48.35
CA TRP A 134 -2.03 12.14 -48.99
C TRP A 134 -2.30 10.94 -48.07
N TRP A 135 -1.92 11.03 -46.78
CA TRP A 135 -2.18 9.99 -45.77
C TRP A 135 -3.68 9.70 -45.61
N SER A 136 -4.48 10.75 -45.42
CA SER A 136 -5.95 10.64 -45.26
C SER A 136 -6.61 10.02 -46.49
N LEU A 137 -6.23 10.45 -47.69
CA LEU A 137 -6.76 9.91 -48.94
C LEU A 137 -6.37 8.44 -49.16
N SER A 138 -5.18 8.03 -48.72
CA SER A 138 -4.72 6.63 -48.81
C SER A 138 -5.57 5.69 -47.94
N PHE A 139 -5.93 6.12 -46.74
CA PHE A 139 -6.83 5.35 -45.86
C PHE A 139 -8.29 5.36 -46.34
N GLN A 140 -8.76 6.47 -46.91
CA GLN A 140 -10.10 6.53 -47.52
C GLN A 140 -10.23 5.63 -48.76
N ALA A 141 -9.13 5.36 -49.47
CA ALA A 141 -9.12 4.49 -50.64
C ALA A 141 -9.52 3.04 -50.31
N ILE A 142 -9.33 2.58 -49.06
CA ILE A 142 -9.74 1.23 -48.62
C ILE A 142 -11.22 0.99 -48.86
N PHE A 143 -12.08 1.99 -48.61
CA PHE A 143 -13.52 1.89 -48.81
C PHE A 143 -13.96 1.87 -50.28
N THR A 144 -13.02 2.05 -51.21
CA THR A 144 -13.26 1.88 -52.65
C THR A 144 -12.88 0.48 -53.15
N ALA A 145 -12.10 -0.26 -52.37
CA ALA A 145 -11.78 -1.66 -52.63
C ALA A 145 -12.87 -2.58 -52.06
N GLU A 146 -12.96 -3.79 -52.59
CA GLU A 146 -13.82 -4.81 -52.01
C GLU A 146 -13.33 -5.21 -50.62
N HIS A 147 -14.24 -5.29 -49.66
CA HIS A 147 -13.90 -5.71 -48.30
C HIS A 147 -13.40 -7.17 -48.29
N PRO A 148 -12.25 -7.50 -47.65
CA PRO A 148 -11.65 -8.84 -47.72
C PRO A 148 -12.57 -10.00 -47.33
N ARG A 149 -13.45 -9.80 -46.34
CA ARG A 149 -14.47 -10.80 -45.95
C ARG A 149 -15.53 -11.07 -47.03
N LEU A 150 -15.90 -10.06 -47.82
CA LEU A 150 -16.83 -10.24 -48.94
C LEU A 150 -16.14 -10.99 -50.09
N ALA A 151 -14.88 -10.63 -50.38
CA ALA A 151 -14.07 -11.33 -51.36
C ALA A 151 -13.87 -12.81 -50.97
N ALA A 152 -13.58 -13.08 -49.70
CA ALA A 152 -13.47 -14.44 -49.17
C ALA A 152 -14.80 -15.22 -49.23
N SER A 153 -15.93 -14.55 -48.97
CA SER A 153 -17.26 -15.19 -49.04
C SER A 153 -17.63 -15.58 -50.47
N ARG A 154 -17.31 -14.72 -51.45
CA ARG A 154 -17.45 -15.07 -52.89
C ARG A 154 -16.53 -16.20 -53.28
N TRP A 155 -15.27 -16.17 -52.84
CA TRP A 155 -14.35 -17.25 -53.11
C TRP A 155 -14.85 -18.58 -52.54
N ILE A 156 -15.46 -18.57 -51.34
CA ILE A 156 -16.09 -19.76 -50.77
C ILE A 156 -17.23 -20.26 -51.66
N ASP A 157 -18.13 -19.39 -52.10
CA ASP A 157 -19.23 -19.75 -53.02
C ASP A 157 -18.75 -20.35 -54.35
N GLU A 158 -17.69 -19.78 -54.92
CA GLU A 158 -17.16 -20.18 -56.23
C GLU A 158 -16.32 -21.48 -56.18
N ASN A 159 -15.69 -21.79 -55.04
CA ASN A 159 -14.67 -22.84 -54.94
C ASN A 159 -15.05 -24.03 -54.03
N LEU A 160 -16.03 -23.87 -53.14
CA LEU A 160 -16.40 -24.90 -52.16
C LEU A 160 -17.79 -25.48 -52.49
N PRO A 161 -17.97 -26.82 -52.47
CA PRO A 161 -19.29 -27.43 -52.60
C PRO A 161 -20.21 -27.06 -51.41
N PRO A 162 -21.54 -26.93 -51.63
CA PRO A 162 -22.50 -26.83 -50.54
C PRO A 162 -22.37 -27.99 -49.54
N GLY A 163 -22.51 -27.71 -48.24
CA GLY A 163 -22.34 -28.71 -47.18
C GLY A 163 -20.90 -28.88 -46.69
N THR A 164 -19.91 -28.21 -47.28
CA THR A 164 -18.50 -28.28 -46.84
C THR A 164 -18.35 -27.69 -45.43
N PRO A 165 -17.88 -28.46 -44.43
CA PRO A 165 -17.68 -27.95 -43.07
C PRO A 165 -16.47 -27.02 -42.99
N ILE A 166 -16.67 -25.83 -42.44
CA ILE A 166 -15.64 -24.79 -42.31
C ILE A 166 -15.53 -24.31 -40.87
N THR A 167 -14.33 -23.96 -40.40
CA THR A 167 -14.17 -23.45 -39.04
C THR A 167 -14.65 -22.02 -38.89
N SER A 168 -15.10 -21.67 -37.68
CA SER A 168 -15.33 -20.29 -37.27
C SER A 168 -14.82 -20.07 -35.86
N GLU A 169 -14.07 -18.99 -35.65
CA GLU A 169 -13.52 -18.64 -34.34
C GLU A 169 -14.57 -17.87 -33.52
N ILE A 170 -14.96 -18.44 -32.37
CA ILE A 170 -15.88 -17.77 -31.44
C ILE A 170 -15.26 -16.46 -30.97
N TRP A 171 -16.07 -15.40 -30.97
CA TRP A 171 -15.68 -13.99 -30.80
C TRP A 171 -15.02 -13.31 -31.99
N ASP A 172 -14.99 -13.93 -33.18
CA ASP A 172 -14.71 -13.25 -34.44
C ASP A 172 -15.91 -13.34 -35.40
N ASP A 173 -15.78 -12.73 -36.58
CA ASP A 173 -16.80 -12.78 -37.62
C ASP A 173 -16.81 -14.15 -38.32
N SER A 174 -17.99 -14.77 -38.38
CA SER A 174 -18.16 -16.06 -39.06
C SER A 174 -18.30 -15.84 -40.57
N LEU A 175 -17.48 -16.55 -41.34
CA LEU A 175 -17.59 -16.60 -42.79
C LEU A 175 -18.26 -17.92 -43.23
N PRO A 176 -18.93 -17.92 -44.39
CA PRO A 176 -19.10 -16.81 -45.33
C PRO A 176 -20.27 -15.88 -44.95
N TYR A 177 -20.21 -14.61 -45.36
CA TYR A 177 -21.30 -13.64 -45.15
C TYR A 177 -22.44 -13.83 -46.16
N PRO A 178 -23.70 -13.51 -45.80
CA PRO A 178 -24.80 -13.48 -46.75
C PRO A 178 -24.59 -12.33 -47.75
N ILE A 179 -24.34 -12.67 -49.02
CA ILE A 179 -24.27 -11.72 -50.13
C ILE A 179 -25.44 -11.97 -51.10
N PRO A 180 -25.91 -10.97 -51.87
CA PRO A 180 -27.04 -11.16 -52.77
C PRO A 180 -26.81 -12.32 -53.74
N GLY A 181 -27.71 -13.31 -53.73
CA GLY A 181 -27.61 -14.52 -54.57
C GLY A 181 -26.84 -15.70 -53.95
N PHE A 182 -26.34 -15.56 -52.72
CA PHE A 182 -25.56 -16.58 -52.01
C PHE A 182 -26.19 -16.97 -50.67
N GLU A 183 -26.51 -18.25 -50.50
CA GLU A 183 -27.08 -18.78 -49.26
C GLU A 183 -25.98 -19.27 -48.31
N SER A 184 -25.45 -18.39 -47.47
CA SER A 184 -24.38 -18.72 -46.50
C SER A 184 -24.72 -19.86 -45.52
N SER A 185 -26.00 -20.12 -45.23
CA SER A 185 -26.44 -21.16 -44.28
C SER A 185 -26.21 -22.61 -44.74
N ILE A 186 -25.81 -22.83 -46.00
CA ILE A 186 -25.56 -24.16 -46.54
C ILE A 186 -24.18 -24.74 -46.13
N TYR A 187 -23.33 -23.95 -45.48
CA TYR A 187 -22.02 -24.38 -44.98
C TYR A 187 -22.08 -24.67 -43.47
N PRO A 188 -21.88 -25.92 -43.03
CA PRO A 188 -21.80 -26.25 -41.62
C PRO A 188 -20.62 -25.53 -40.93
N ILE A 189 -20.90 -24.87 -39.82
CA ILE A 189 -19.87 -24.14 -39.06
C ILE A 189 -19.31 -25.00 -37.93
N VAL A 190 -18.01 -25.26 -37.98
CA VAL A 190 -17.25 -25.90 -36.90
C VAL A 190 -16.69 -24.81 -35.98
N ALA A 191 -17.38 -24.57 -34.87
CA ALA A 191 -16.96 -23.55 -33.91
C ALA A 191 -15.66 -23.94 -33.18
N THR A 192 -14.71 -23.01 -33.13
CA THR A 192 -13.48 -23.11 -32.35
C THR A 192 -13.48 -22.07 -31.23
N PHE A 193 -12.83 -22.38 -30.10
CA PHE A 193 -12.86 -21.56 -28.88
C PHE A 193 -11.44 -21.10 -28.52
N PRO A 194 -10.83 -20.19 -29.29
CA PRO A 194 -9.42 -19.82 -29.11
C PRO A 194 -9.15 -19.14 -27.76
N PHE A 195 -10.14 -18.48 -27.16
CA PHE A 195 -10.01 -17.72 -25.92
C PHE A 195 -10.20 -18.51 -24.62
N ASP A 196 -10.60 -19.78 -24.68
CA ASP A 196 -10.66 -20.65 -23.49
C ASP A 196 -9.22 -20.92 -23.00
N THR A 197 -8.96 -20.92 -21.69
CA THR A 197 -7.62 -21.25 -21.15
C THR A 197 -7.16 -22.61 -21.67
N ASP A 198 -5.90 -22.72 -22.12
CA ASP A 198 -5.40 -23.99 -22.64
C ASP A 198 -5.41 -25.09 -21.57
N SER A 199 -5.72 -26.30 -22.01
CA SER A 199 -5.65 -27.51 -21.20
C SER A 199 -5.57 -28.70 -22.15
N PRO A 200 -5.10 -29.87 -21.68
CA PRO A 200 -5.16 -31.09 -22.49
C PRO A 200 -6.57 -31.37 -23.03
N ALA A 201 -7.60 -31.11 -22.22
CA ALA A 201 -9.01 -31.25 -22.62
C ALA A 201 -9.43 -30.27 -23.74
N LYS A 202 -8.98 -29.00 -23.67
CA LYS A 202 -9.22 -28.01 -24.74
C LYS A 202 -8.56 -28.45 -26.05
N VAL A 203 -7.31 -28.93 -25.99
CA VAL A 203 -6.60 -29.38 -27.19
C VAL A 203 -7.29 -30.60 -27.81
N GLN A 204 -7.72 -31.56 -27.00
CA GLN A 204 -8.54 -32.68 -27.46
C GLN A 204 -9.84 -32.19 -28.12
N THR A 205 -10.52 -31.23 -27.50
CA THR A 205 -11.75 -30.62 -28.05
C THR A 205 -11.50 -29.88 -29.36
N LEU A 206 -10.36 -29.22 -29.53
CA LEU A 206 -9.99 -28.55 -30.78
C LEU A 206 -9.81 -29.58 -31.90
N VAL A 207 -9.14 -30.70 -31.64
CA VAL A 207 -8.86 -31.75 -32.64
C VAL A 207 -10.12 -32.58 -32.96
N TYR A 208 -10.80 -33.11 -31.94
CA TYR A 208 -11.88 -34.09 -32.08
C TYR A 208 -13.29 -33.53 -31.86
N GLY A 209 -13.43 -32.29 -31.38
CA GLY A 209 -14.71 -31.69 -31.05
C GLY A 209 -15.21 -31.94 -29.63
N ARG A 210 -16.35 -31.32 -29.26
CA ARG A 210 -16.95 -31.41 -27.91
C ARG A 210 -17.75 -32.68 -27.67
N VAL A 211 -18.16 -33.37 -28.74
CA VAL A 211 -18.94 -34.60 -28.68
C VAL A 211 -18.02 -35.76 -29.04
N GLU A 212 -17.68 -36.58 -28.06
CA GLU A 212 -16.81 -37.74 -28.25
C GLU A 212 -17.45 -38.73 -29.24
N GLY A 213 -16.75 -39.00 -30.35
CA GLY A 213 -17.22 -39.90 -31.41
C GLY A 213 -18.00 -39.25 -32.55
N ASP A 214 -18.17 -37.92 -32.57
CA ASP A 214 -18.71 -37.20 -33.73
C ASP A 214 -17.58 -36.86 -34.72
N PRO A 215 -17.48 -37.54 -35.88
CA PRO A 215 -16.43 -37.28 -36.87
C PRO A 215 -16.59 -35.91 -37.56
N THR A 216 -17.69 -35.19 -37.33
CA THR A 216 -17.98 -33.86 -37.89
C THR A 216 -17.64 -32.72 -36.92
N ALA A 217 -17.10 -33.02 -35.75
CA ALA A 217 -16.73 -32.03 -34.73
C ALA A 217 -15.21 -31.79 -34.65
N GLY A 218 -14.80 -30.55 -34.33
CA GLY A 218 -13.39 -30.14 -34.25
C GLY A 218 -12.68 -30.09 -35.61
N LEU A 219 -11.35 -29.91 -35.60
CA LEU A 219 -10.53 -29.89 -36.82
C LEU A 219 -10.64 -31.19 -37.63
N ASN A 220 -10.89 -32.32 -36.96
CA ASN A 220 -11.09 -33.60 -37.63
C ASN A 220 -12.30 -33.58 -38.58
N GLY A 221 -13.38 -32.88 -38.18
CA GLY A 221 -14.59 -32.71 -38.99
C GLY A 221 -14.59 -31.52 -39.95
N ALA A 222 -13.63 -30.60 -39.86
CA ALA A 222 -13.56 -29.40 -40.71
C ALA A 222 -12.69 -29.61 -41.96
N ASP A 223 -13.22 -29.40 -43.17
CA ASP A 223 -12.44 -29.53 -44.41
C ASP A 223 -11.58 -28.29 -44.69
N TYR A 224 -12.02 -27.13 -44.20
CA TYR A 224 -11.28 -25.88 -44.30
C TYR A 224 -11.21 -25.16 -42.96
N VAL A 225 -10.05 -24.59 -42.68
CA VAL A 225 -9.84 -23.66 -41.57
C VAL A 225 -9.90 -22.24 -42.11
N VAL A 226 -10.88 -21.47 -41.64
CA VAL A 226 -11.08 -20.07 -42.02
C VAL A 226 -10.69 -19.17 -40.85
N ILE A 227 -9.70 -18.30 -41.08
CA ILE A 227 -9.27 -17.25 -40.15
C ILE A 227 -9.79 -15.92 -40.71
N ALA A 228 -10.85 -15.38 -40.12
CA ALA A 228 -11.58 -14.21 -40.61
C ALA A 228 -10.93 -12.86 -40.25
N SER A 229 -10.02 -12.86 -39.26
CA SER A 229 -9.13 -11.75 -38.92
C SER A 229 -8.01 -12.22 -37.99
N ASP A 230 -7.07 -11.34 -37.68
CA ASP A 230 -6.02 -11.58 -36.70
C ASP A 230 -6.45 -11.41 -35.23
N ARG A 231 -7.76 -11.26 -34.95
CA ARG A 231 -8.28 -10.98 -33.60
C ARG A 231 -7.79 -11.98 -32.55
N ALA A 232 -8.03 -13.27 -32.76
CA ALA A 232 -7.61 -14.31 -31.81
C ALA A 232 -6.09 -14.52 -31.88
N ARG A 233 -5.56 -14.71 -33.09
CA ARG A 233 -4.14 -14.97 -33.37
C ARG A 233 -3.19 -13.93 -32.76
N ALA A 234 -3.50 -12.64 -32.88
CA ALA A 234 -2.68 -11.55 -32.32
C ALA A 234 -2.91 -11.36 -30.81
N ALA A 235 -4.10 -11.69 -30.28
CA ALA A 235 -4.41 -11.56 -28.87
C ALA A 235 -3.75 -12.65 -28.02
N VAL A 236 -3.85 -13.92 -28.43
CA VAL A 236 -3.32 -15.05 -27.65
C VAL A 236 -1.80 -15.03 -27.53
N ARG A 237 -1.08 -14.56 -28.56
CA ARG A 237 0.39 -14.35 -28.54
C ARG A 237 0.84 -13.39 -27.43
N ARG A 238 -0.04 -12.55 -26.89
CA ARG A 238 0.29 -11.64 -25.78
C ARG A 238 0.15 -12.32 -24.41
N LEU A 239 -0.34 -13.56 -24.37
CA LEU A 239 -0.71 -14.35 -23.19
C LEU A 239 -0.15 -15.78 -23.35
N GLU A 240 1.13 -15.91 -23.68
CA GLU A 240 1.79 -17.18 -24.01
C GLU A 240 1.64 -18.27 -22.94
N ARG A 241 1.51 -17.87 -21.67
CA ARG A 241 1.34 -18.79 -20.54
C ARG A 241 -0.09 -19.31 -20.39
N GLU A 242 -1.07 -18.61 -20.92
CA GLU A 242 -2.46 -19.05 -20.92
C GLU A 242 -2.80 -19.84 -22.19
N TYR A 243 -2.12 -19.54 -23.30
CA TYR A 243 -2.43 -20.07 -24.63
C TYR A 243 -1.24 -20.73 -25.36
N PRO A 244 -0.37 -21.52 -24.69
CA PRO A 244 0.82 -22.08 -25.35
C PRO A 244 0.46 -23.03 -26.52
N ALA A 245 -0.56 -23.87 -26.38
CA ALA A 245 -1.01 -24.79 -27.42
C ALA A 245 -1.80 -24.07 -28.51
N THR A 246 -2.57 -23.03 -28.18
CA THR A 246 -3.29 -22.24 -29.19
C THR A 246 -2.33 -21.40 -30.06
N ILE A 247 -1.25 -20.87 -29.47
CA ILE A 247 -0.19 -20.21 -30.26
C ILE A 247 0.47 -21.24 -31.19
N ARG A 248 0.81 -22.42 -30.65
CA ARG A 248 1.39 -23.51 -31.43
C ARG A 248 0.46 -23.95 -32.56
N TYR A 249 -0.85 -23.97 -32.34
CA TYR A 249 -1.85 -24.24 -33.38
C TYR A 249 -1.70 -23.30 -34.58
N TYR A 250 -1.64 -21.99 -34.35
CA TYR A 250 -1.44 -21.03 -35.45
C TYR A 250 -0.09 -21.18 -36.14
N GLU A 251 0.99 -21.47 -35.41
CA GLU A 251 2.32 -21.72 -36.01
C GLU A 251 2.34 -22.98 -36.90
N LEU A 252 1.70 -24.05 -36.44
CA LEU A 252 1.56 -25.30 -37.20
C LEU A 252 0.65 -25.13 -38.42
N LEU A 253 -0.37 -24.28 -38.30
CA LEU A 253 -1.27 -23.91 -39.40
C LEU A 253 -0.51 -23.11 -40.47
N ASP A 254 0.26 -22.09 -40.06
CA ASP A 254 1.04 -21.24 -40.96
C ASP A 254 2.19 -22.00 -41.65
N SER A 255 2.82 -22.95 -40.96
CA SER A 255 3.90 -23.79 -41.54
C SER A 255 3.38 -24.97 -42.38
N GLY A 256 2.09 -25.30 -42.25
CA GLY A 256 1.47 -26.47 -42.86
C GLY A 256 1.75 -27.81 -42.17
N GLU A 257 2.56 -27.83 -41.11
CA GLU A 257 2.87 -29.04 -40.33
C GLU A 257 1.64 -29.65 -39.65
N LEU A 258 0.58 -28.86 -39.44
CA LEU A 258 -0.70 -29.33 -38.90
C LEU A 258 -1.46 -30.24 -39.87
N GLY A 259 -1.11 -30.26 -41.16
CA GLY A 259 -1.85 -31.00 -42.20
C GLY A 259 -2.85 -30.15 -42.98
N PHE A 260 -2.75 -28.83 -42.90
CA PHE A 260 -3.54 -27.87 -43.67
C PHE A 260 -2.61 -26.98 -44.52
N GLU A 261 -3.02 -26.62 -45.74
CA GLU A 261 -2.26 -25.72 -46.61
C GLU A 261 -3.03 -24.43 -46.90
N LEU A 262 -2.35 -23.28 -46.97
CA LEU A 262 -2.98 -22.01 -47.31
C LEU A 262 -3.40 -22.00 -48.79
N VAL A 263 -4.69 -21.87 -49.07
CA VAL A 263 -5.24 -21.90 -50.44
C VAL A 263 -5.80 -20.56 -50.91
N ALA A 264 -6.16 -19.67 -49.98
CA ALA A 264 -6.59 -18.32 -50.32
C ALA A 264 -6.21 -17.31 -49.24
N HIS A 265 -5.86 -16.11 -49.68
CA HIS A 265 -5.45 -15.00 -48.84
C HIS A 265 -6.05 -13.70 -49.40
N PHE A 266 -6.81 -12.98 -48.56
CA PHE A 266 -7.46 -11.72 -48.92
C PHE A 266 -7.03 -10.64 -47.95
N GLU A 267 -6.44 -9.58 -48.51
CA GLU A 267 -5.96 -8.42 -47.78
C GLU A 267 -6.27 -7.16 -48.60
N SER A 268 -6.55 -6.06 -47.92
CA SER A 268 -6.69 -4.74 -48.54
C SER A 268 -5.86 -3.77 -47.72
N ARG A 269 -4.95 -3.03 -48.36
CA ARG A 269 -4.09 -2.05 -47.70
C ARG A 269 -4.41 -0.63 -48.14
N PRO A 270 -4.17 0.38 -47.28
CA PRO A 270 -4.24 1.78 -47.71
C PRO A 270 -3.29 2.04 -48.88
N THR A 271 -3.83 2.55 -49.99
CA THR A 271 -3.05 2.77 -51.22
C THR A 271 -3.49 4.03 -51.94
N LEU A 272 -2.52 4.81 -52.42
CA LEU A 272 -2.77 5.99 -53.25
C LEU A 272 -1.62 6.21 -54.23
N PHE A 273 -1.96 6.43 -55.50
CA PHE A 273 -0.99 6.55 -56.60
C PHE A 273 -0.02 5.36 -56.72
N GLY A 274 -0.46 4.16 -56.37
CA GLY A 274 0.36 2.93 -56.43
C GLY A 274 1.39 2.80 -55.30
N ILE A 275 1.34 3.69 -54.29
CA ILE A 275 2.13 3.58 -53.07
C ILE A 275 1.24 2.98 -52.00
N GLU A 276 1.63 1.79 -51.53
CA GLU A 276 0.93 1.03 -50.51
C GLU A 276 1.53 1.31 -49.12
N ILE A 277 0.67 1.44 -48.11
CA ILE A 277 1.06 1.64 -46.72
C ILE A 277 0.84 0.32 -45.99
N ASP A 278 1.91 -0.25 -45.44
CA ASP A 278 1.81 -1.38 -44.52
C ASP A 278 1.34 -0.87 -43.16
N ASP A 279 0.08 -1.15 -42.82
CA ASP A 279 -0.55 -0.80 -41.55
C ASP A 279 -0.85 -2.02 -40.67
N SER A 280 -0.22 -3.16 -40.93
CA SER A 280 -0.31 -4.38 -40.12
C SER A 280 0.07 -4.16 -38.64
N GLY A 281 0.92 -3.17 -38.38
CA GLY A 281 1.33 -2.74 -37.03
C GLY A 281 0.36 -1.79 -36.32
N SER A 282 -0.81 -1.49 -36.91
CA SER A 282 -1.83 -0.61 -36.32
C SER A 282 -2.73 -1.33 -35.31
N GLU A 283 -3.62 -0.58 -34.65
CA GLU A 283 -4.55 -1.16 -33.70
C GLU A 283 -5.72 -1.90 -34.37
N GLU A 284 -6.40 -2.76 -33.59
CA GLU A 284 -7.52 -3.61 -34.05
C GLU A 284 -8.66 -2.83 -34.75
N SER A 285 -8.81 -1.53 -34.49
CA SER A 285 -9.77 -0.71 -35.23
C SER A 285 -9.56 -0.72 -36.74
N PHE A 286 -8.31 -0.83 -37.21
CA PHE A 286 -7.99 -0.95 -38.63
C PHE A 286 -7.95 -2.43 -39.06
N THR A 287 -7.08 -3.21 -38.43
CA THR A 287 -6.72 -4.58 -38.87
C THR A 287 -7.77 -5.67 -38.59
N VAL A 288 -8.84 -5.36 -37.84
CA VAL A 288 -9.94 -6.31 -37.56
C VAL A 288 -11.28 -5.81 -38.09
N TYR A 289 -11.51 -4.50 -38.15
CA TYR A 289 -12.82 -3.94 -38.51
C TYR A 289 -12.84 -3.27 -39.90
N ASP A 290 -11.89 -2.39 -40.21
CA ASP A 290 -11.93 -1.64 -41.48
C ASP A 290 -11.50 -2.51 -42.67
N HIS A 291 -10.38 -3.24 -42.54
CA HIS A 291 -9.82 -4.10 -43.59
C HIS A 291 -9.08 -5.31 -43.00
N PRO A 292 -9.80 -6.34 -42.53
CA PRO A 292 -9.19 -7.52 -41.93
C PRO A 292 -8.46 -8.38 -42.96
N GLU A 293 -7.41 -9.06 -42.51
CA GLU A 293 -6.72 -10.08 -43.29
C GLU A 293 -7.44 -11.44 -43.13
N VAL A 294 -7.91 -12.01 -44.24
CA VAL A 294 -8.63 -13.30 -44.25
C VAL A 294 -7.76 -14.38 -44.87
N ARG A 295 -7.61 -15.50 -44.18
CA ARG A 295 -6.85 -16.67 -44.65
C ARG A 295 -7.72 -17.91 -44.63
N ILE A 296 -7.66 -18.69 -45.72
CA ILE A 296 -8.38 -19.95 -45.84
C ILE A 296 -7.36 -21.06 -46.09
N TYR A 297 -7.38 -22.06 -45.21
CA TYR A 297 -6.52 -23.22 -45.29
C TYR A 297 -7.35 -24.46 -45.60
N ARG A 298 -6.84 -25.33 -46.46
CA ARG A 298 -7.49 -26.58 -46.88
C ARG A 298 -6.85 -27.77 -46.18
N LYS A 299 -7.66 -28.71 -45.70
CA LYS A 299 -7.17 -29.99 -45.16
C LYS A 299 -6.49 -30.80 -46.27
N THR A 300 -5.29 -31.31 -45.98
CA THR A 300 -4.50 -32.11 -46.92
C THR A 300 -4.54 -33.60 -46.54
N ALA A 301 -4.05 -34.47 -47.42
CA ALA A 301 -3.89 -35.90 -47.12
C ALA A 301 -2.88 -36.19 -46.00
N ALA A 302 -2.09 -35.18 -45.58
CA ALA A 302 -1.16 -35.28 -44.47
C ALA A 302 -1.82 -35.05 -43.09
N TRP A 303 -3.11 -34.69 -43.04
CA TRP A 303 -3.86 -34.57 -41.79
C TRP A 303 -3.97 -35.92 -41.08
N ASP A 304 -3.53 -35.95 -39.83
CA ASP A 304 -3.69 -37.07 -38.90
C ASP A 304 -4.04 -36.50 -37.52
N PRO A 305 -5.23 -36.80 -36.96
CA PRO A 305 -5.67 -36.24 -35.69
C PRO A 305 -4.78 -36.67 -34.51
N GLU A 306 -4.19 -37.87 -34.52
CA GLU A 306 -3.30 -38.32 -33.45
C GLU A 306 -1.98 -37.53 -33.48
N ARG A 307 -1.40 -37.36 -34.67
CA ARG A 307 -0.21 -36.51 -34.86
C ARG A 307 -0.49 -35.06 -34.51
N ALA A 308 -1.62 -34.49 -34.93
CA ALA A 308 -2.00 -33.11 -34.62
C ALA A 308 -2.13 -32.91 -33.10
N LEU A 309 -2.79 -33.83 -32.39
CA LEU A 309 -2.87 -33.83 -30.93
C LEU A 309 -1.47 -33.87 -30.29
N ALA A 310 -0.60 -34.78 -30.73
CA ALA A 310 0.76 -34.91 -30.20
C ALA A 310 1.59 -33.63 -30.40
N LEU A 311 1.51 -33.00 -31.58
CA LEU A 311 2.21 -31.74 -31.87
C LEU A 311 1.73 -30.57 -31.01
N LEU A 312 0.42 -30.49 -30.74
CA LEU A 312 -0.15 -29.45 -29.89
C LEU A 312 0.16 -29.66 -28.40
N LEU A 313 0.19 -30.92 -27.94
CA LEU A 313 0.54 -31.26 -26.55
C LEU A 313 2.01 -31.00 -26.20
N GLN A 314 2.92 -30.92 -27.18
CA GLN A 314 4.31 -30.49 -26.96
C GLN A 314 4.43 -29.08 -26.36
N ALA A 315 3.39 -28.25 -26.51
CA ALA A 315 3.33 -26.92 -25.91
C ALA A 315 3.03 -26.93 -24.40
N HIS A 316 2.83 -28.11 -23.79
CA HIS A 316 2.54 -28.26 -22.35
C HIS A 316 1.30 -27.49 -21.85
N PRO A 317 0.11 -27.67 -22.48
CA PRO A 317 -1.11 -26.97 -22.07
C PRO A 317 -1.57 -27.32 -20.65
N GLU A 318 -1.09 -28.41 -20.04
CA GLU A 318 -1.32 -28.73 -18.63
C GLU A 318 -0.70 -27.72 -17.65
N ARG A 319 0.26 -26.91 -18.12
CA ARG A 319 0.89 -25.83 -17.37
C ARG A 319 0.22 -24.48 -17.59
N ALA A 320 -0.80 -24.42 -18.45
CA ALA A 320 -1.47 -23.18 -18.75
C ALA A 320 -2.30 -22.70 -17.55
N ILE A 321 -2.30 -21.39 -17.36
CA ILE A 321 -2.93 -20.72 -16.23
C ILE A 321 -3.84 -19.62 -16.75
N ASN A 322 -5.04 -19.50 -16.15
CA ASN A 322 -5.95 -18.42 -16.48
C ASN A 322 -5.36 -17.10 -15.97
N LEU A 323 -5.02 -16.18 -16.87
CA LEU A 323 -4.36 -14.93 -16.54
C LEU A 323 -5.25 -13.76 -16.95
N LEU A 324 -5.25 -12.70 -16.14
CA LEU A 324 -5.78 -11.45 -16.64
C LEU A 324 -4.87 -10.96 -17.76
N PRO A 325 -5.40 -10.28 -18.80
CA PRO A 325 -4.57 -9.79 -19.89
C PRO A 325 -3.41 -8.90 -19.45
N ARG A 326 -3.47 -8.23 -18.30
CA ARG A 326 -2.35 -7.46 -17.74
C ARG A 326 -1.19 -8.33 -17.22
N GLN A 327 -1.43 -9.60 -16.91
CA GLN A 327 -0.48 -10.59 -16.38
C GLN A 327 0.17 -11.45 -17.48
N GLY A 328 -0.14 -11.26 -18.77
CA GLY A 328 0.34 -12.17 -19.83
C GLY A 328 1.84 -12.31 -20.05
N LYS A 329 2.67 -11.63 -19.25
CA LYS A 329 4.13 -11.81 -19.19
C LYS A 329 4.61 -12.48 -17.90
N THR A 330 3.73 -12.79 -16.96
CA THR A 330 4.10 -13.45 -15.70
C THR A 330 3.98 -14.96 -15.83
N ASN A 331 4.68 -15.69 -14.96
CA ASN A 331 4.62 -17.14 -14.83
C ASN A 331 3.54 -17.61 -13.83
N GLY A 332 2.60 -16.72 -13.46
CA GLY A 332 1.58 -16.97 -12.44
C GLY A 332 2.18 -17.47 -11.12
N LEU A 333 3.29 -16.87 -10.71
CA LEU A 333 4.00 -17.21 -9.47
C LEU A 333 4.57 -18.64 -9.43
N SER A 334 4.64 -19.38 -10.55
CA SER A 334 5.20 -20.74 -10.58
C SER A 334 6.73 -20.72 -10.70
N PHE A 335 7.44 -21.60 -10.00
CA PHE A 335 8.89 -21.73 -10.16
C PHE A 335 9.27 -22.18 -11.58
N THR A 336 10.44 -21.75 -12.03
CA THR A 336 11.11 -22.41 -13.16
C THR A 336 11.57 -23.81 -12.72
N ALA A 337 11.80 -24.72 -13.68
CA ALA A 337 12.30 -26.06 -13.36
C ALA A 337 13.64 -26.02 -12.59
N GLU A 338 14.52 -25.10 -12.97
CA GLU A 338 15.79 -24.84 -12.28
C GLU A 338 15.56 -24.30 -10.86
N GLY A 339 14.71 -23.27 -10.70
CA GLY A 339 14.40 -22.71 -9.38
C GLY A 339 13.75 -23.74 -8.44
N ALA A 340 12.88 -24.61 -8.96
CA ALA A 340 12.29 -25.71 -8.20
C ALA A 340 13.36 -26.71 -7.71
N ALA A 341 14.32 -27.07 -8.57
CA ALA A 341 15.42 -27.96 -8.21
C ALA A 341 16.32 -27.33 -7.11
N VAL A 342 16.65 -26.04 -7.22
CA VAL A 342 17.45 -25.33 -6.20
C VAL A 342 16.71 -25.26 -4.86
N GLN A 343 15.40 -24.99 -4.86
CA GLN A 343 14.61 -24.98 -3.63
C GLN A 343 14.56 -26.37 -2.98
N GLN A 344 14.48 -27.44 -3.77
CA GLN A 344 14.48 -28.82 -3.26
C GLN A 344 15.85 -29.27 -2.72
N ALA A 345 16.95 -28.68 -3.21
CA ALA A 345 18.30 -28.97 -2.76
C ALA A 345 18.70 -28.26 -1.44
N GLY A 346 17.81 -27.46 -0.83
CA GLY A 346 18.07 -26.59 0.32
C GLY A 346 18.37 -27.26 1.68
N GLY A 347 18.49 -28.59 1.71
CA GLY A 347 18.70 -29.39 2.91
C GLY A 347 17.40 -29.88 3.57
N THR A 348 17.55 -30.84 4.48
CA THR A 348 16.44 -31.40 5.26
C THR A 348 16.08 -30.50 6.45
N PHE A 349 14.92 -30.74 7.07
CA PHE A 349 14.50 -29.99 8.26
C PHE A 349 15.52 -30.11 9.41
N SER A 350 16.06 -31.31 9.64
CA SER A 350 17.06 -31.58 10.68
C SER A 350 18.45 -31.00 10.36
N ASP A 351 18.76 -30.72 9.10
CA ASP A 351 19.99 -30.00 8.75
C ASP A 351 19.92 -28.53 9.21
N LEU A 352 18.73 -27.94 9.18
CA LEU A 352 18.52 -26.52 9.48
C LEU A 352 18.28 -26.26 10.97
N PHE A 353 17.58 -27.16 11.66
CA PHE A 353 17.15 -26.97 13.05
C PHE A 353 17.65 -28.07 13.98
N ASP A 354 18.03 -27.69 15.21
CA ASP A 354 18.63 -28.57 16.20
C ASP A 354 17.92 -28.41 17.55
N ARG A 355 17.23 -29.46 18.01
CA ARG A 355 16.42 -29.43 19.24
C ARG A 355 17.30 -29.44 20.50
N ASP A 356 18.45 -30.09 20.42
CA ASP A 356 19.36 -30.35 21.55
C ASP A 356 20.64 -29.50 21.48
N GLY A 357 20.71 -28.59 20.51
CA GLY A 357 21.83 -27.67 20.33
C GLY A 357 22.01 -26.69 21.50
N PHE A 358 23.22 -26.13 21.64
CA PHE A 358 23.58 -25.25 22.75
C PHE A 358 22.64 -24.03 22.90
N ALA A 359 22.12 -23.51 21.79
CA ALA A 359 21.21 -22.37 21.79
C ALA A 359 19.80 -22.76 22.27
N SER A 360 19.38 -24.01 22.06
CA SER A 360 18.03 -24.50 22.34
C SER A 360 17.73 -24.67 23.84
N HIS A 361 18.74 -24.77 24.70
CA HIS A 361 18.55 -24.79 26.16
C HIS A 361 18.19 -23.43 26.76
N LEU A 362 18.75 -22.34 26.22
CA LEU A 362 18.48 -20.96 26.65
C LEU A 362 18.20 -20.07 25.43
N PRO A 363 17.14 -20.37 24.65
CA PRO A 363 16.96 -19.79 23.32
C PRO A 363 16.70 -18.29 23.40
N TRP A 364 16.01 -17.83 24.43
CA TRP A 364 15.76 -16.40 24.65
C TRP A 364 17.04 -15.61 24.97
N VAL A 365 18.05 -16.21 25.62
CA VAL A 365 19.32 -15.54 25.96
C VAL A 365 20.10 -15.25 24.68
N TRP A 366 20.33 -16.29 23.89
CA TRP A 366 21.10 -16.17 22.64
C TRP A 366 20.39 -15.27 21.62
N TRP A 367 19.06 -15.36 21.55
CA TRP A 367 18.25 -14.47 20.72
C TRP A 367 18.36 -13.00 21.14
N LEU A 368 18.26 -12.72 22.45
CA LEU A 368 18.42 -11.36 22.97
C LEU A 368 19.84 -10.84 22.74
N LEU A 369 20.87 -11.67 22.96
CA LEU A 369 22.26 -11.32 22.67
C LEU A 369 22.48 -10.99 21.19
N TRP A 370 21.88 -11.75 20.27
CA TRP A 370 21.91 -11.45 18.84
C TRP A 370 21.40 -10.03 18.56
N ILE A 371 20.23 -9.68 19.10
CA ILE A 371 19.65 -8.33 18.94
C ILE A 371 20.56 -7.26 19.54
N GLN A 372 21.07 -7.48 20.76
CA GLN A 372 21.87 -6.47 21.47
C GLN A 372 23.24 -6.24 20.82
N ILE A 373 23.91 -7.30 20.36
CA ILE A 373 25.20 -7.20 19.66
C ILE A 373 25.03 -6.42 18.36
N LEU A 374 24.01 -6.72 17.55
CA LEU A 374 23.75 -6.00 16.31
C LEU A 374 23.32 -4.55 16.56
N ALA A 375 22.54 -4.30 17.61
CA ALA A 375 22.17 -2.94 18.01
C ALA A 375 23.42 -2.11 18.41
N ALA A 376 24.34 -2.71 19.15
CA ALA A 376 25.61 -2.09 19.51
C ALA A 376 26.50 -1.83 18.28
N ALA A 377 26.54 -2.78 17.33
CA ALA A 377 27.33 -2.65 16.10
C ALA A 377 26.90 -1.46 15.24
N VAL A 378 25.60 -1.17 15.16
CA VAL A 378 25.10 -0.03 14.35
C VAL A 378 25.14 1.33 15.07
N LEU A 379 25.43 1.33 16.38
CA LEU A 379 25.37 2.53 17.22
C LEU A 379 26.22 3.72 16.73
N PRO A 380 27.44 3.53 16.17
CA PRO A 380 28.23 4.63 15.61
C PRO A 380 27.55 5.38 14.46
N TRP A 381 26.73 4.67 13.68
CA TRP A 381 25.96 5.27 12.58
C TRP A 381 24.68 5.92 13.08
N THR A 382 23.95 5.27 14.00
CA THR A 382 22.68 5.81 14.51
C THR A 382 22.89 7.09 15.33
N THR A 383 23.91 7.15 16.17
CA THR A 383 24.29 8.35 16.94
C THR A 383 24.64 9.56 16.08
N TRP A 384 25.10 9.33 14.86
CA TRP A 384 25.33 10.37 13.87
C TRP A 384 24.06 10.79 13.11
N LEU A 385 23.28 9.80 12.66
CA LEU A 385 22.08 10.01 11.85
C LEU A 385 20.96 10.65 12.66
N PHE A 386 20.78 10.20 13.91
CA PHE A 386 19.74 10.65 14.85
C PHE A 386 20.26 11.67 15.85
N ARG A 387 21.32 12.42 15.50
CA ARG A 387 21.97 13.39 16.39
C ARG A 387 21.02 14.47 16.94
N ALA A 388 19.93 14.74 16.23
CA ALA A 388 18.92 15.72 16.63
C ALA A 388 17.96 15.22 17.72
N LEU A 389 17.88 13.91 17.95
CA LEU A 389 17.06 13.31 19.00
C LEU A 389 17.81 13.22 20.33
N PRO A 390 17.11 13.24 21.48
CA PRO A 390 17.74 13.20 22.80
C PRO A 390 18.44 11.85 23.08
N ASP A 391 17.91 10.73 22.58
CA ASP A 391 18.52 9.41 22.72
C ASP A 391 19.64 9.15 21.70
N ARG A 392 19.88 10.09 20.76
CA ARG A 392 20.82 9.93 19.64
C ARG A 392 20.56 8.65 18.83
N GLY A 393 19.32 8.18 18.75
CA GLY A 393 18.98 6.96 18.00
C GLY A 393 19.44 5.66 18.67
N TYR A 394 19.73 5.67 19.98
CA TYR A 394 19.98 4.44 20.73
C TYR A 394 18.74 3.52 20.73
N GLY A 395 17.51 4.05 20.83
CA GLY A 395 16.30 3.23 20.69
C GLY A 395 16.16 2.64 19.27
N ALA A 396 16.36 3.48 18.25
CA ALA A 396 16.34 3.06 16.85
C ALA A 396 17.43 2.02 16.49
N SER A 397 18.55 1.97 17.23
CA SER A 397 19.63 1.01 16.98
C SER A 397 19.17 -0.44 17.07
N LYS A 398 18.20 -0.76 17.94
CA LYS A 398 17.68 -2.13 18.07
C LYS A 398 16.98 -2.57 16.80
N LEU A 399 16.15 -1.70 16.23
CA LEU A 399 15.46 -1.98 14.96
C LEU A 399 16.45 -2.02 13.80
N ILE A 400 17.35 -1.03 13.70
CA ILE A 400 18.32 -0.93 12.60
C ILE A 400 19.31 -2.11 12.63
N GLY A 401 19.76 -2.55 13.80
CA GLY A 401 20.63 -3.71 13.94
C GLY A 401 19.92 -5.00 13.56
N PHE A 402 18.74 -5.25 14.14
CA PHE A 402 17.91 -6.42 13.86
C PHE A 402 17.52 -6.50 12.38
N ALA A 403 16.82 -5.47 11.87
CA ALA A 403 16.36 -5.44 10.48
C ALA A 403 17.51 -5.25 9.48
N GLY A 404 18.62 -4.61 9.86
CA GLY A 404 19.78 -4.42 8.99
C GLY A 404 20.48 -5.73 8.66
N SER A 405 20.65 -6.62 9.64
CA SER A 405 21.20 -7.97 9.40
C SER A 405 20.32 -8.77 8.44
N GLY A 406 19.01 -8.72 8.64
CA GLY A 406 18.07 -9.41 7.76
C GLY A 406 17.96 -8.76 6.37
N LEU A 407 17.90 -7.43 6.28
CA LEU A 407 17.79 -6.73 5.00
C LEU A 407 19.02 -6.96 4.12
N LEU A 408 20.23 -6.90 4.67
CA LEU A 408 21.45 -7.16 3.89
C LEU A 408 21.53 -8.62 3.44
N THR A 409 21.15 -9.56 4.31
CA THR A 409 21.04 -10.99 3.95
C THR A 409 20.02 -11.18 2.83
N TRP A 410 18.83 -10.61 2.97
CA TRP A 410 17.77 -10.68 1.97
C TRP A 410 18.20 -10.07 0.64
N LEU A 411 18.87 -8.92 0.65
CA LEU A 411 19.34 -8.27 -0.58
C LEU A 411 20.33 -9.15 -1.33
N LEU A 412 21.30 -9.76 -0.65
CA LEU A 412 22.25 -10.66 -1.29
C LEU A 412 21.57 -11.89 -1.90
N VAL A 413 20.51 -12.39 -1.27
CA VAL A 413 19.76 -13.55 -1.80
C VAL A 413 18.80 -13.15 -2.92
N ALA A 414 17.97 -12.14 -2.72
CA ALA A 414 16.93 -11.73 -3.66
C ALA A 414 17.48 -11.15 -4.97
N TRP A 415 18.71 -10.59 -4.95
CA TRP A 415 19.41 -10.18 -6.17
C TRP A 415 20.25 -11.31 -6.81
N GLY A 416 20.24 -12.52 -6.24
CA GLY A 416 20.95 -13.68 -6.78
C GLY A 416 22.47 -13.67 -6.52
N ALA A 417 22.97 -12.87 -5.58
CA ALA A 417 24.40 -12.81 -5.26
C ALA A 417 24.88 -13.96 -4.36
N SER A 418 23.98 -14.60 -3.60
CA SER A 418 24.27 -15.76 -2.76
C SER A 418 23.00 -16.54 -2.44
N HIS A 419 23.11 -17.82 -2.10
CA HIS A 419 22.00 -18.58 -1.52
C HIS A 419 21.77 -18.24 -0.04
N PHE A 420 20.54 -18.41 0.43
CA PHE A 420 20.18 -18.23 1.83
C PHE A 420 20.74 -19.40 2.66
N THR A 421 21.84 -19.16 3.38
CA THR A 421 22.55 -20.16 4.19
C THR A 421 22.97 -19.58 5.54
N ASN A 422 23.26 -20.44 6.52
CA ASN A 422 23.75 -20.00 7.83
C ASN A 422 25.10 -19.27 7.74
N TRP A 423 25.98 -19.68 6.82
CA TRP A 423 27.25 -19.00 6.59
C TRP A 423 27.06 -17.56 6.10
N LEU A 424 26.11 -17.33 5.20
CA LEU A 424 25.77 -15.99 4.74
C LEU A 424 25.28 -15.12 5.92
N ILE A 425 24.37 -15.66 6.74
CA ILE A 425 23.80 -14.92 7.89
C ILE A 425 24.91 -14.48 8.86
N TRP A 426 25.80 -15.40 9.26
CA TRP A 426 26.93 -15.08 10.13
C TRP A 426 27.95 -14.15 9.45
N GLY A 427 28.24 -14.35 8.17
CA GLY A 427 29.12 -13.46 7.39
C GLY A 427 28.63 -12.02 7.36
N VAL A 428 27.33 -11.81 7.12
CA VAL A 428 26.68 -10.49 7.17
C VAL A 428 26.73 -9.91 8.58
N ALA A 429 26.43 -10.70 9.61
CA ALA A 429 26.50 -10.25 11.00
C ALA A 429 27.93 -9.80 11.40
N PHE A 430 28.96 -10.57 11.03
CA PHE A 430 30.36 -10.21 11.26
C PHE A 430 30.80 -8.99 10.45
N ALA A 431 30.32 -8.82 9.22
CA ALA A 431 30.59 -7.63 8.42
C ALA A 431 30.00 -6.36 9.08
N ILE A 432 28.76 -6.43 9.56
CA ILE A 432 28.12 -5.34 10.32
C ILE A 432 28.93 -5.04 11.59
N LEU A 433 29.31 -6.07 12.33
CA LEU A 433 30.10 -5.94 13.56
C LEU A 433 31.47 -5.30 13.29
N GLY A 434 32.19 -5.77 12.27
CA GLY A 434 33.51 -5.24 11.90
C GLY A 434 33.45 -3.78 11.45
N ALA A 435 32.46 -3.43 10.62
CA ALA A 435 32.23 -2.05 10.19
C ALA A 435 31.81 -1.14 11.38
N GLY A 436 30.98 -1.68 12.29
CA GLY A 436 30.59 -1.04 13.54
C GLY A 436 31.78 -0.75 14.44
N ILE A 437 32.60 -1.76 14.75
CA ILE A 437 33.81 -1.62 15.58
C ILE A 437 34.78 -0.61 14.96
N THR A 438 35.03 -0.71 13.65
CA THR A 438 35.93 0.22 12.94
C THR A 438 35.46 1.66 13.09
N THR A 439 34.17 1.92 12.85
CA THR A 439 33.61 3.27 13.00
C THR A 439 33.52 3.73 14.45
N ALA A 440 33.32 2.81 15.39
CA ALA A 440 33.36 3.11 16.82
C ALA A 440 34.75 3.57 17.27
N VAL A 441 35.81 2.89 16.82
CA VAL A 441 37.21 3.27 17.11
C VAL A 441 37.52 4.65 16.53
N LEU A 442 37.13 4.91 15.27
CA LEU A 442 37.35 6.20 14.61
C LEU A 442 36.58 7.36 15.26
N ARG A 443 35.49 7.08 15.99
CA ARG A 443 34.61 8.09 16.59
C ARG A 443 34.48 7.96 18.11
N ARG A 444 35.44 7.29 18.75
CA ARG A 444 35.40 6.90 20.16
C ARG A 444 35.07 8.07 21.10
N ASP A 445 35.72 9.22 20.90
CA ASP A 445 35.58 10.36 21.80
C ASP A 445 34.18 10.97 21.70
N GLY A 446 33.63 11.03 20.48
CA GLY A 446 32.26 11.47 20.22
C GLY A 446 31.22 10.52 20.80
N LEU A 447 31.44 9.20 20.69
CA LEU A 447 30.52 8.19 21.22
C LEU A 447 30.50 8.18 22.75
N VAL A 448 31.66 8.25 23.40
CA VAL A 448 31.74 8.35 24.85
C VAL A 448 31.12 9.65 25.36
N ALA A 449 31.31 10.77 24.65
CA ALA A 449 30.66 12.04 25.00
C ALA A 449 29.13 11.99 24.85
N ASP A 450 28.62 11.39 23.76
CA ASP A 450 27.18 11.22 23.55
C ASP A 450 26.59 10.27 24.61
N ALA A 451 27.25 9.15 24.90
CA ALA A 451 26.85 8.21 25.95
C ALA A 451 26.78 8.87 27.33
N ARG A 452 27.83 9.62 27.73
CA ARG A 452 27.87 10.33 29.02
C ARG A 452 26.82 11.45 29.11
N SER A 453 26.61 12.18 28.01
CA SER A 453 25.68 13.31 28.01
C SER A 453 24.22 12.88 27.91
N GLN A 454 23.91 11.73 27.29
CA GLN A 454 22.55 11.24 27.08
C GLN A 454 22.25 9.91 27.79
N TRP A 455 23.06 9.52 28.78
CA TRP A 455 22.97 8.21 29.45
C TRP A 455 21.55 7.89 29.94
N LEU A 456 20.84 8.90 30.49
CA LEU A 456 19.47 8.72 30.99
C LEU A 456 18.51 8.29 29.88
N HIS A 457 18.66 8.85 28.67
CA HIS A 457 17.86 8.46 27.52
C HIS A 457 18.23 7.07 27.00
N TRP A 458 19.51 6.69 27.07
CA TRP A 458 19.96 5.35 26.66
C TRP A 458 19.43 4.28 27.61
N VAL A 459 19.59 4.49 28.92
CA VAL A 459 19.06 3.60 29.96
C VAL A 459 17.54 3.52 29.87
N ALA A 460 16.84 4.64 29.67
CA ALA A 460 15.38 4.61 29.53
C ALA A 460 14.94 3.86 28.25
N ALA A 461 15.58 4.10 27.10
CA ALA A 461 15.30 3.37 25.87
C ALA A 461 15.57 1.86 26.01
N GLU A 462 16.66 1.49 26.68
CA GLU A 462 16.99 0.09 26.98
C GLU A 462 15.96 -0.54 27.92
N ALA A 463 15.63 0.14 29.01
CA ALA A 463 14.63 -0.33 29.97
C ALA A 463 13.27 -0.50 29.31
N VAL A 464 12.85 0.40 28.42
CA VAL A 464 11.60 0.28 27.66
C VAL A 464 11.63 -0.93 26.74
N PHE A 465 12.72 -1.12 25.98
CA PHE A 465 12.89 -2.28 25.10
C PHE A 465 12.82 -3.59 25.90
N LEU A 466 13.63 -3.71 26.95
CA LEU A 466 13.71 -4.92 27.78
C LEU A 466 12.41 -5.18 28.53
N THR A 467 11.75 -4.15 29.06
CA THR A 467 10.46 -4.32 29.75
C THR A 467 9.41 -4.87 28.80
N ALA A 468 9.25 -4.27 27.62
CA ALA A 468 8.29 -4.77 26.63
C ALA A 468 8.65 -6.19 26.15
N PHE A 469 9.93 -6.45 25.90
CA PHE A 469 10.43 -7.78 25.52
C PHE A 469 10.11 -8.83 26.59
N PHE A 470 10.47 -8.59 27.85
CA PHE A 470 10.28 -9.57 28.93
C PHE A 470 8.81 -9.73 29.34
N VAL A 471 8.00 -8.67 29.30
CA VAL A 471 6.56 -8.77 29.57
C VAL A 471 5.89 -9.69 28.53
N VAL A 472 6.15 -9.46 27.24
CA VAL A 472 5.58 -10.31 26.19
C VAL A 472 6.21 -11.70 26.20
N LEU A 473 7.52 -11.82 26.48
CA LEU A 473 8.17 -13.14 26.61
C LEU A 473 7.52 -13.95 27.73
N MET A 474 7.25 -13.32 28.88
CA MET A 474 6.56 -13.98 29.99
C MET A 474 5.14 -14.37 29.63
N MET A 475 4.42 -13.53 28.88
CA MET A 475 3.11 -13.90 28.32
C MET A 475 3.21 -15.14 27.44
N ARG A 476 4.20 -15.21 26.54
CA ARG A 476 4.42 -16.37 25.65
C ARG A 476 4.88 -17.61 26.39
N TYR A 477 5.70 -17.44 27.41
CA TYR A 477 6.12 -18.53 28.28
C TYR A 477 4.94 -19.16 29.03
N GLN A 478 3.92 -18.38 29.38
CA GLN A 478 2.70 -18.88 30.01
C GLN A 478 1.63 -19.36 29.02
N LEU A 479 1.65 -18.84 27.79
CA LEU A 479 0.67 -19.12 26.74
C LEU A 479 1.36 -19.55 25.42
N PRO A 480 2.18 -20.61 25.40
CA PRO A 480 3.00 -20.94 24.22
C PRO A 480 2.17 -21.35 23.00
N ASP A 481 0.93 -21.77 23.21
CA ASP A 481 0.06 -22.42 22.22
C ASP A 481 -0.09 -21.64 20.91
N LEU A 482 0.23 -22.30 19.80
CA LEU A 482 0.09 -21.79 18.44
C LEU A 482 -1.23 -22.16 17.76
N TRP A 483 -2.24 -22.55 18.54
CA TRP A 483 -3.61 -22.75 18.08
C TRP A 483 -4.62 -22.66 19.22
N HIS A 484 -5.90 -22.50 18.87
CA HIS A 484 -7.05 -22.65 19.76
C HIS A 484 -8.34 -22.89 18.94
N ASN A 485 -9.32 -23.63 19.46
CA ASN A 485 -10.46 -24.11 18.66
C ASN A 485 -11.31 -23.01 18.00
N TYR A 486 -11.80 -22.05 18.78
CA TYR A 486 -12.72 -20.98 18.30
C TYR A 486 -12.09 -19.58 18.33
N GLN A 487 -10.88 -19.47 18.89
CA GLN A 487 -10.13 -18.21 19.06
C GLN A 487 -8.65 -18.43 18.71
N GLY A 488 -8.37 -19.32 17.74
CA GLY A 488 -7.00 -19.71 17.35
C GLY A 488 -6.33 -18.79 16.35
N GLY A 489 -7.11 -18.00 15.62
CA GLY A 489 -6.59 -17.07 14.62
C GLY A 489 -5.93 -17.77 13.44
N GLU A 490 -4.90 -17.12 12.92
CA GLU A 490 -4.17 -17.55 11.73
C GLU A 490 -2.79 -18.13 12.05
N LYS A 491 -2.47 -18.35 13.34
CA LYS A 491 -1.15 -18.84 13.82
C LYS A 491 -0.56 -20.02 13.03
N PRO A 492 -1.33 -21.05 12.61
CA PRO A 492 -0.78 -22.13 11.80
C PRO A 492 -0.31 -21.65 10.42
N VAL A 493 -1.00 -20.67 9.81
CA VAL A 493 -0.59 -20.04 8.55
C VAL A 493 0.72 -19.29 8.75
N GLU A 494 0.84 -18.48 9.82
CA GLU A 494 2.09 -17.76 10.08
C GLU A 494 3.25 -18.68 10.44
N LEU A 495 3.00 -19.78 11.16
CA LEU A 495 4.01 -20.81 11.41
C LEU A 495 4.46 -21.49 10.10
N ALA A 496 3.52 -21.77 9.19
CA ALA A 496 3.82 -22.31 7.88
C ALA A 496 4.67 -21.34 7.04
N PHE A 497 4.34 -20.03 7.05
CA PHE A 497 5.14 -19.00 6.37
C PHE A 497 6.55 -18.88 6.97
N LEU A 498 6.66 -18.78 8.29
CA LEU A 498 7.95 -18.72 8.99
C LEU A 498 8.82 -19.94 8.62
N THR A 499 8.23 -21.13 8.62
CA THR A 499 8.93 -22.38 8.27
C THR A 499 9.31 -22.42 6.80
N ALA A 500 8.43 -22.03 5.88
CA ALA A 500 8.70 -22.01 4.45
C ALA A 500 9.83 -21.05 4.09
N ILE A 501 9.83 -19.86 4.68
CA ILE A 501 10.91 -18.87 4.50
C ILE A 501 12.24 -19.43 5.03
N ALA A 502 12.22 -20.09 6.19
CA ALA A 502 13.43 -20.65 6.79
C ALA A 502 14.05 -21.79 5.99
N ARG A 503 13.21 -22.57 5.30
CA ARG A 503 13.63 -23.70 4.45
C ARG A 503 13.97 -23.32 3.01
N SER A 504 13.60 -22.12 2.57
CA SER A 504 13.88 -21.67 1.20
C SER A 504 15.37 -21.37 1.02
N THR A 505 15.93 -21.79 -0.12
CA THR A 505 17.32 -21.50 -0.54
C THR A 505 17.42 -20.16 -1.25
N GLU A 506 16.38 -19.82 -2.00
CA GLU A 506 16.29 -18.60 -2.80
C GLU A 506 15.05 -17.78 -2.43
N MET A 507 15.04 -16.51 -2.84
CA MET A 507 13.95 -15.58 -2.59
C MET A 507 13.36 -15.10 -3.94
N PRO A 508 12.02 -15.03 -4.09
CA PRO A 508 11.00 -15.27 -3.06
C PRO A 508 10.92 -16.72 -2.57
N PRO A 509 10.47 -16.93 -1.33
CA PRO A 509 10.35 -18.25 -0.73
C PRO A 509 9.27 -19.07 -1.45
N TYR A 510 9.31 -20.39 -1.29
CA TYR A 510 8.20 -21.24 -1.76
C TYR A 510 6.92 -20.96 -0.96
N ASP A 511 5.77 -21.11 -1.62
CA ASP A 511 4.47 -20.97 -0.98
C ASP A 511 4.03 -22.31 -0.36
N PRO A 512 3.75 -22.40 0.95
CA PRO A 512 3.28 -23.64 1.56
C PRO A 512 1.86 -24.05 1.11
N TRP A 513 1.11 -23.16 0.47
CA TRP A 513 -0.27 -23.40 -0.01
C TRP A 513 -0.39 -23.43 -1.54
N PHE A 514 0.70 -23.15 -2.28
CA PHE A 514 0.73 -23.20 -3.73
C PHE A 514 1.92 -24.04 -4.23
N ALA A 515 1.68 -25.35 -4.38
CA ALA A 515 2.70 -26.33 -4.73
C ALA A 515 3.38 -25.96 -6.07
N GLY A 516 4.72 -25.93 -6.05
CA GLY A 516 5.51 -25.55 -7.23
C GLY A 516 5.56 -24.04 -7.49
N GLY A 517 5.01 -23.21 -6.61
CA GLY A 517 5.02 -21.75 -6.75
C GLY A 517 5.66 -20.98 -5.60
N THR A 518 5.84 -19.69 -5.84
CA THR A 518 6.45 -18.69 -4.96
C THR A 518 5.40 -17.99 -4.13
N MET A 519 5.74 -17.66 -2.89
CA MET A 519 4.86 -16.91 -1.99
C MET A 519 4.63 -15.49 -2.49
N ASN A 520 3.37 -15.14 -2.76
CA ASN A 520 2.95 -13.79 -3.15
C ASN A 520 2.35 -13.03 -1.96
N TYR A 521 3.18 -12.79 -0.95
CA TYR A 521 2.79 -12.17 0.32
C TYR A 521 3.92 -11.30 0.87
N TYR A 522 3.61 -10.36 1.79
CA TYR A 522 4.59 -9.45 2.40
C TYR A 522 5.47 -10.16 3.46
N TYR A 523 6.39 -11.00 2.98
CA TYR A 523 7.09 -11.98 3.81
C TYR A 523 8.27 -11.43 4.64
N LEU A 524 8.70 -10.18 4.43
CA LEU A 524 9.95 -9.67 5.03
C LEU A 524 9.89 -9.57 6.56
N GLY A 525 8.69 -9.40 7.13
CA GLY A 525 8.47 -9.47 8.57
C GLY A 525 9.00 -10.79 9.12
N TRP A 526 8.45 -11.91 8.66
CA TRP A 526 8.93 -13.24 9.04
C TRP A 526 10.39 -13.47 8.68
N PHE A 527 10.86 -13.00 7.51
CA PHE A 527 12.27 -13.14 7.13
C PHE A 527 13.22 -12.57 8.19
N PHE A 528 12.91 -11.41 8.78
CA PHE A 528 13.73 -10.83 9.84
C PHE A 528 13.74 -11.67 11.13
N ALA A 529 12.65 -12.36 11.45
CA ALA A 529 12.62 -13.33 12.54
C ALA A 529 13.36 -14.63 12.19
N VAL A 530 13.30 -15.08 10.93
CA VAL A 530 13.98 -16.28 10.45
C VAL A 530 15.51 -16.15 10.55
N VAL A 531 16.08 -14.97 10.32
CA VAL A 531 17.55 -14.75 10.33
C VAL A 531 18.20 -15.21 11.64
N PRO A 532 17.84 -14.70 12.84
CA PRO A 532 18.38 -15.22 14.10
C PRO A 532 17.91 -16.66 14.39
N MET A 533 16.69 -17.03 14.01
CA MET A 533 16.19 -18.40 14.19
C MET A 533 17.08 -19.44 13.51
N ARG A 534 17.43 -19.20 12.24
CA ARG A 534 18.26 -20.08 11.44
C ARG A 534 19.73 -20.03 11.88
N ALA A 535 20.24 -18.84 12.21
CA ALA A 535 21.61 -18.66 12.73
C ALA A 535 21.86 -19.44 14.02
N LEU A 536 20.86 -19.47 14.91
CA LEU A 536 20.87 -20.19 16.18
C LEU A 536 20.31 -21.61 16.07
N ARG A 537 19.87 -22.04 14.88
CA ARG A 537 19.27 -23.35 14.59
C ARG A 537 18.07 -23.69 15.49
N LEU A 538 17.29 -22.69 15.88
CA LEU A 538 16.10 -22.85 16.72
C LEU A 538 14.93 -23.37 15.90
N TRP A 539 14.11 -24.25 16.49
CA TRP A 539 12.90 -24.74 15.85
C TRP A 539 11.88 -23.62 15.60
N PRO A 540 11.08 -23.70 14.52
CA PRO A 540 10.14 -22.65 14.13
C PRO A 540 9.16 -22.21 15.23
N GLU A 541 8.61 -23.14 16.01
CA GLU A 541 7.65 -22.85 17.07
C GLU A 541 8.26 -22.08 18.26
N VAL A 542 9.56 -22.28 18.53
CA VAL A 542 10.31 -21.50 19.52
C VAL A 542 10.67 -20.13 18.94
N GLY A 543 11.15 -20.09 17.70
CA GLY A 543 11.45 -18.85 16.98
C GLY A 543 10.24 -17.92 16.87
N PHE A 544 9.05 -18.48 16.62
CA PHE A 544 7.78 -17.76 16.60
C PHE A 544 7.48 -17.06 17.93
N ASN A 545 7.60 -17.80 19.04
CA ASN A 545 7.35 -17.26 20.39
C ASN A 545 8.43 -16.25 20.84
N LEU A 546 9.62 -16.25 20.24
CA LEU A 546 10.67 -15.22 20.45
C LEU A 546 10.53 -14.01 19.52
N ALA A 547 9.91 -14.17 18.35
CA ALA A 547 9.66 -13.08 17.42
C ALA A 547 8.66 -12.06 18.00
N LEU A 548 7.57 -12.53 18.63
CA LEU A 548 6.56 -11.67 19.27
C LEU A 548 7.13 -10.66 20.28
N PRO A 549 7.92 -11.06 21.30
CA PRO A 549 8.54 -10.11 22.22
C PRO A 549 9.58 -9.22 21.55
N THR A 550 10.23 -9.69 20.48
CA THR A 550 11.14 -8.88 19.67
C THR A 550 10.40 -7.69 19.03
N TYR A 551 9.30 -7.94 18.30
CA TYR A 551 8.53 -6.85 17.68
C TYR A 551 7.89 -5.92 18.72
N ALA A 552 7.45 -6.43 19.87
CA ALA A 552 6.98 -5.61 20.99
C ALA A 552 8.06 -4.66 21.50
N GLY A 553 9.26 -5.19 21.81
CA GLY A 553 10.41 -4.39 22.26
C GLY A 553 10.82 -3.33 21.23
N LEU A 554 10.88 -3.72 19.95
CA LEU A 554 11.22 -2.80 18.87
C LEU A 554 10.17 -1.68 18.70
N ALA A 555 8.88 -2.00 18.79
CA ALA A 555 7.80 -1.01 18.72
C ALA A 555 7.84 -0.05 19.91
N ALA A 556 8.11 -0.56 21.11
CA ALA A 556 8.26 0.24 22.33
C ALA A 556 9.42 1.24 22.18
N ALA A 557 10.57 0.77 21.69
CA ALA A 557 11.77 1.58 21.52
C ALA A 557 11.59 2.70 20.48
N THR A 558 10.96 2.42 19.34
CA THR A 558 10.73 3.44 18.31
C THR A 558 9.74 4.51 18.77
N VAL A 559 8.64 4.10 19.43
CA VAL A 559 7.65 5.04 19.97
C VAL A 559 8.20 5.85 21.15
N TYR A 560 9.05 5.26 21.99
CA TYR A 560 9.82 6.00 23.01
C TYR A 560 10.66 7.12 22.38
N SER A 561 11.47 6.80 21.37
CA SER A 561 12.34 7.79 20.69
C SER A 561 11.51 8.90 20.03
N ALA A 562 10.35 8.57 19.45
CA ALA A 562 9.44 9.56 18.88
C ALA A 562 8.86 10.50 19.96
N GLY A 563 8.31 9.96 21.04
CA GLY A 563 7.71 10.75 22.14
C GLY A 563 8.74 11.66 22.84
N ALA A 564 9.92 11.11 23.16
CA ALA A 564 11.01 11.89 23.75
C ALA A 564 11.54 12.96 22.78
N GLY A 565 11.64 12.64 21.49
CA GLY A 565 12.02 13.57 20.43
C GLY A 565 11.08 14.76 20.31
N LEU A 566 9.76 14.52 20.29
CA LEU A 566 8.76 15.60 20.21
C LEU A 566 8.87 16.57 21.39
N ALA A 567 8.99 16.05 22.62
CA ALA A 567 9.11 16.87 23.82
C ALA A 567 10.43 17.68 23.82
N ALA A 568 11.54 17.08 23.38
CA ALA A 568 12.84 17.74 23.30
C ALA A 568 12.88 18.86 22.24
N LEU A 569 12.11 18.74 21.16
CA LEU A 569 12.01 19.74 20.08
C LEU A 569 11.09 20.92 20.42
N SER A 570 10.39 20.89 21.56
CA SER A 570 9.59 22.03 22.01
C SER A 570 10.44 23.22 22.40
N ARG A 571 10.09 24.41 21.91
CA ARG A 571 10.73 25.66 22.30
C ARG A 571 10.30 26.07 23.71
N ARG A 572 11.14 25.75 24.69
CA ARG A 572 11.07 26.29 26.06
C ARG A 572 12.44 26.79 26.52
N PRO A 573 12.47 27.73 27.48
CA PRO A 573 13.61 27.83 28.37
C PRO A 573 13.61 26.57 29.25
N HIS A 574 14.44 25.59 28.89
CA HIS A 574 14.77 24.36 29.64
C HIS A 574 13.67 23.28 29.75
N VAL A 575 13.51 22.46 28.69
CA VAL A 575 13.01 21.09 28.86
C VAL A 575 14.11 20.27 29.54
N SER A 576 13.85 19.75 30.74
CA SER A 576 14.82 18.88 31.41
C SER A 576 14.89 17.51 30.72
N ARG A 577 16.04 16.83 30.84
CA ARG A 577 16.23 15.47 30.29
C ARG A 577 15.14 14.51 30.79
N SER A 578 14.88 14.52 32.10
CA SER A 578 13.85 13.69 32.72
C SER A 578 12.45 13.95 32.18
N SER A 579 12.15 15.19 31.78
CA SER A 579 10.86 15.56 31.20
C SER A 579 10.67 15.00 29.78
N ALA A 580 11.72 14.98 28.96
CA ALA A 580 11.66 14.32 27.66
C ALA A 580 11.58 12.78 27.81
N VAL A 581 12.30 12.21 28.80
CA VAL A 581 12.18 10.77 29.13
C VAL A 581 10.75 10.41 29.51
N SER A 582 10.08 11.20 30.35
CA SER A 582 8.69 10.92 30.73
C SER A 582 7.74 10.91 29.54
N ALA A 583 7.94 11.80 28.56
CA ALA A 583 7.13 11.79 27.34
C ALA A 583 7.34 10.51 26.51
N GLY A 584 8.59 10.06 26.38
CA GLY A 584 8.89 8.77 25.73
C GLY A 584 8.29 7.57 26.46
N LEU A 585 8.38 7.53 27.80
CA LEU A 585 7.79 6.46 28.61
C LEU A 585 6.27 6.39 28.46
N VAL A 586 5.59 7.55 28.50
CA VAL A 586 4.14 7.64 28.28
C VAL A 586 3.77 7.17 26.88
N ALA A 587 4.57 7.47 25.85
CA ALA A 587 4.31 7.01 24.50
C ALA A 587 4.36 5.48 24.39
N ALA A 588 5.41 4.85 24.94
CA ALA A 588 5.52 3.39 24.96
C ALA A 588 4.39 2.73 25.77
N PHE A 589 4.02 3.32 26.91
CA PHE A 589 2.92 2.86 27.74
C PHE A 589 1.56 2.94 27.04
N LEU A 590 1.24 4.07 26.40
CA LEU A 590 -0.01 4.25 25.64
C LEU A 590 -0.10 3.35 24.40
N LEU A 591 1.04 2.90 23.86
CA LEU A 591 1.04 1.94 22.77
C LEU A 591 0.75 0.52 23.28
N LEU A 592 1.54 0.05 24.26
CA LEU A 592 1.65 -1.38 24.56
C LEU A 592 0.99 -1.80 25.87
N ALA A 593 0.59 -0.87 26.74
CA ALA A 593 0.13 -1.22 28.08
C ALA A 593 -1.36 -0.95 28.30
N ILE A 594 -2.06 -0.26 27.40
CA ILE A 594 -3.49 0.06 27.52
C ILE A 594 -4.33 -0.80 26.56
N GLY A 595 -5.58 -1.07 26.94
CA GLY A 595 -6.62 -1.55 26.03
C GLY A 595 -7.65 -0.48 25.70
N ASN A 596 -8.68 -0.85 24.96
CA ASN A 596 -9.80 0.04 24.71
C ASN A 596 -10.81 0.06 25.87
N LEU A 597 -11.87 0.86 25.74
CA LEU A 597 -12.85 1.07 26.81
C LEU A 597 -13.95 0.00 26.86
N ASP A 598 -13.98 -0.98 25.95
CA ASP A 598 -14.98 -2.06 26.01
C ASP A 598 -14.78 -2.95 27.25
N ALA A 599 -13.55 -3.11 27.76
CA ALA A 599 -13.34 -3.82 29.02
C ALA A 599 -14.01 -3.13 30.22
N ALA A 600 -14.03 -1.79 30.23
CA ALA A 600 -14.77 -1.02 31.24
C ALA A 600 -16.28 -1.18 31.05
N HIS A 601 -16.74 -1.20 29.80
CA HIS A 601 -18.14 -1.45 29.48
C HIS A 601 -18.60 -2.85 29.93
N GLN A 602 -17.82 -3.89 29.65
CA GLN A 602 -18.06 -5.25 30.15
C GLN A 602 -18.04 -5.32 31.68
N ALA A 603 -17.14 -4.59 32.35
CA ALA A 603 -17.15 -4.55 33.81
C ALA A 603 -18.48 -3.99 34.34
N ILE A 604 -19.00 -2.92 33.73
CA ILE A 604 -20.31 -2.35 34.05
C ILE A 604 -21.43 -3.36 33.81
N GLU A 605 -21.46 -4.01 32.63
CA GLU A 605 -22.47 -5.02 32.28
C GLU A 605 -22.45 -6.22 33.24
N ARG A 606 -21.27 -6.70 33.63
CA ARG A 606 -21.09 -7.83 34.57
C ARG A 606 -21.60 -7.52 35.98
N PHE A 607 -21.46 -6.27 36.44
CA PHE A 607 -22.08 -5.86 37.69
C PHE A 607 -23.59 -5.70 37.53
N GLN A 608 -24.05 -5.04 36.46
CA GLN A 608 -25.48 -4.86 36.19
C GLN A 608 -26.23 -6.19 36.06
N SER A 609 -25.59 -7.24 35.52
CA SER A 609 -26.21 -8.58 35.41
C SER A 609 -26.54 -9.19 36.78
N LEU A 610 -25.82 -8.84 37.85
CA LEU A 610 -26.15 -9.28 39.21
C LEU A 610 -27.38 -8.57 39.79
N ASN A 611 -27.84 -7.48 39.18
CA ASN A 611 -29.09 -6.83 39.56
C ASN A 611 -30.32 -7.54 38.96
N LEU A 612 -30.15 -8.39 37.94
CA LEU A 612 -31.24 -9.17 37.37
C LEU A 612 -31.63 -10.30 38.32
N ALA A 613 -32.84 -10.25 38.87
CA ALA A 613 -33.35 -11.24 39.80
C ALA A 613 -33.93 -12.47 39.09
N THR A 614 -34.76 -12.22 38.07
CA THR A 614 -35.39 -13.24 37.22
C THR A 614 -35.87 -12.60 35.92
N VAL A 615 -36.22 -13.41 34.94
CA VAL A 615 -37.01 -12.99 33.78
C VAL A 615 -38.45 -13.42 34.04
N ALA A 616 -39.41 -12.50 33.97
CA ALA A 616 -40.83 -12.78 34.14
C ALA A 616 -41.38 -13.61 32.97
N ALA A 617 -42.56 -14.20 33.15
CA ALA A 617 -43.18 -15.09 32.15
C ALA A 617 -43.51 -14.38 30.81
N ASP A 618 -43.63 -13.06 30.83
CA ASP A 618 -43.81 -12.20 29.65
C ASP A 618 -42.48 -11.80 28.96
N GLY A 619 -41.36 -12.36 29.44
CA GLY A 619 -40.02 -12.07 28.94
C GLY A 619 -39.39 -10.79 29.49
N GLN A 620 -40.06 -10.07 30.40
CA GLN A 620 -39.52 -8.83 30.96
C GLN A 620 -38.51 -9.09 32.09
N PRO A 621 -37.38 -8.37 32.13
CA PRO A 621 -36.40 -8.51 33.19
C PRO A 621 -36.93 -7.93 34.51
N VAL A 622 -36.86 -8.71 35.59
CA VAL A 622 -37.19 -8.28 36.95
C VAL A 622 -35.90 -8.02 37.71
N TYR A 623 -35.74 -6.80 38.22
CA TYR A 623 -34.52 -6.36 38.90
C TYR A 623 -34.66 -6.36 40.42
N HIS A 624 -33.56 -6.61 41.13
CA HIS A 624 -33.50 -6.53 42.59
C HIS A 624 -33.67 -5.10 43.10
N TRP A 625 -32.96 -4.14 42.49
CA TRP A 625 -33.19 -2.71 42.67
C TRP A 625 -33.78 -2.16 41.37
N SER A 626 -35.03 -1.72 41.40
CA SER A 626 -35.79 -1.26 40.23
C SER A 626 -35.99 0.26 40.18
N LEU A 627 -35.38 1.02 41.10
CA LEU A 627 -35.48 2.47 41.10
C LEU A 627 -34.94 3.02 39.77
N PHE A 628 -35.78 3.78 39.05
CA PHE A 628 -35.48 4.34 37.74
C PHE A 628 -35.16 3.30 36.63
N SER A 629 -35.62 2.04 36.76
CA SER A 629 -35.39 0.97 35.77
C SER A 629 -35.80 1.34 34.35
N ASP A 630 -36.80 2.22 34.21
CA ASP A 630 -37.33 2.66 32.91
C ASP A 630 -36.44 3.72 32.23
N THR A 631 -35.40 4.19 32.91
CA THR A 631 -34.47 5.18 32.37
C THR A 631 -33.09 4.55 32.14
N PRO A 632 -32.52 4.61 30.92
CA PRO A 632 -31.26 3.93 30.62
C PRO A 632 -30.09 4.37 31.52
N PHE A 633 -29.99 5.67 31.80
CA PHE A 633 -28.86 6.22 32.57
C PHE A 633 -29.00 5.99 34.08
N LEU A 634 -30.11 6.45 34.69
CA LEU A 634 -30.29 6.34 36.14
C LEU A 634 -30.55 4.88 36.56
N GLY A 635 -31.36 4.14 35.79
CA GLY A 635 -31.58 2.71 36.01
C GLY A 635 -30.28 1.90 35.85
N GLY A 636 -29.46 2.23 34.85
CA GLY A 636 -28.14 1.63 34.69
C GLY A 636 -27.20 1.89 35.88
N ALA A 637 -27.21 3.12 36.42
CA ALA A 637 -26.42 3.47 37.61
C ALA A 637 -26.92 2.73 38.87
N VAL A 638 -28.24 2.63 39.07
CA VAL A 638 -28.85 1.85 40.16
C VAL A 638 -28.50 0.37 40.03
N GLY A 639 -28.56 -0.18 38.81
CA GLY A 639 -28.17 -1.56 38.53
C GLY A 639 -26.70 -1.84 38.84
N LEU A 640 -25.81 -0.91 38.51
CA LEU A 640 -24.38 -1.01 38.85
C LEU A 640 -24.16 -1.02 40.37
N LEU A 641 -24.83 -0.12 41.11
CA LEU A 641 -24.72 -0.06 42.58
C LEU A 641 -25.28 -1.31 43.26
N SER A 642 -26.44 -1.81 42.79
CA SER A 642 -27.04 -3.06 43.27
C SER A 642 -26.12 -4.24 43.02
N GLY A 643 -25.58 -4.34 41.79
CA GLY A 643 -24.63 -5.38 41.42
C GLY A 643 -23.37 -5.37 42.27
N ALA A 644 -22.80 -4.18 42.50
CA ALA A 644 -21.63 -4.01 43.37
C ALA A 644 -21.94 -4.42 44.83
N TYR A 645 -23.10 -4.01 45.36
CA TYR A 645 -23.56 -4.43 46.69
C TYR A 645 -23.66 -5.95 46.80
N ARG A 646 -24.25 -6.61 45.80
CA ARG A 646 -24.40 -8.07 45.75
C ARG A 646 -23.07 -8.80 45.62
N TRP A 647 -22.17 -8.27 44.82
CA TRP A 647 -20.82 -8.83 44.70
C TRP A 647 -20.05 -8.75 46.02
N VAL A 648 -20.07 -7.59 46.70
CA VAL A 648 -19.31 -7.37 47.95
C VAL A 648 -19.95 -8.05 49.15
N PHE A 649 -21.26 -7.92 49.35
CA PHE A 649 -21.92 -8.34 50.59
C PHE A 649 -22.69 -9.66 50.46
N GLN A 650 -23.01 -10.10 49.24
CA GLN A 650 -23.78 -11.32 48.99
C GLN A 650 -22.99 -12.38 48.21
N HIS A 651 -21.69 -12.16 47.97
CA HIS A 651 -20.80 -13.09 47.28
C HIS A 651 -21.33 -13.53 45.90
N GLY A 652 -22.03 -12.64 45.19
CA GLY A 652 -22.54 -12.92 43.85
C GLY A 652 -21.41 -13.20 42.86
N ALA A 653 -21.51 -14.29 42.08
CA ALA A 653 -20.50 -14.65 41.10
C ALA A 653 -20.65 -13.81 39.81
N LEU A 654 -19.62 -13.05 39.46
CA LEU A 654 -19.60 -12.30 38.20
C LEU A 654 -19.50 -13.27 37.01
N PRO A 655 -20.24 -13.03 35.91
CA PRO A 655 -20.05 -13.76 34.66
C PRO A 655 -18.59 -13.72 34.19
N PRO A 656 -18.11 -14.71 33.40
CA PRO A 656 -16.75 -14.68 32.86
C PRO A 656 -16.52 -13.44 31.99
N PHE A 657 -15.28 -12.95 31.97
CA PHE A 657 -14.88 -11.82 31.12
C PHE A 657 -14.63 -12.32 29.69
N ASP A 658 -15.23 -11.67 28.69
CA ASP A 658 -14.97 -11.98 27.29
C ASP A 658 -13.73 -11.21 26.81
N TRP A 659 -12.59 -11.91 26.78
CA TRP A 659 -11.32 -11.33 26.33
C TRP A 659 -11.27 -11.04 24.82
N TRP A 660 -12.19 -11.63 24.05
CA TRP A 660 -12.24 -11.57 22.59
C TRP A 660 -13.06 -10.37 22.11
N ARG A 661 -14.22 -10.13 22.71
CA ARG A 661 -15.14 -9.02 22.37
C ARG A 661 -14.48 -7.63 22.23
N PRO A 662 -13.51 -7.23 23.07
CA PRO A 662 -12.87 -5.92 22.95
C PRO A 662 -12.12 -5.70 21.62
N SER A 663 -11.81 -6.75 20.86
CA SER A 663 -11.23 -6.61 19.52
C SER A 663 -12.27 -6.47 18.40
N ARG A 664 -13.56 -6.38 18.72
CA ARG A 664 -14.70 -6.36 17.77
C ARG A 664 -15.83 -5.45 18.23
N VAL A 665 -15.49 -4.21 18.59
CA VAL A 665 -16.45 -3.27 19.22
C VAL A 665 -17.46 -2.65 18.24
N HIS A 666 -17.30 -2.88 16.93
CA HIS A 666 -18.15 -2.32 15.87
C HIS A 666 -19.37 -3.21 15.56
N TYR A 667 -20.31 -3.40 16.49
CA TYR A 667 -21.50 -4.23 16.24
C TYR A 667 -22.63 -3.47 15.51
N PRO A 668 -23.34 -4.06 14.51
CA PRO A 668 -23.32 -5.44 14.03
C PRO A 668 -22.35 -5.69 12.86
N ALA A 669 -21.45 -4.75 12.55
CA ALA A 669 -20.47 -4.93 11.48
C ALA A 669 -19.46 -6.03 11.87
N PHE A 670 -18.90 -6.69 10.86
CA PHE A 670 -17.89 -7.74 11.05
C PHE A 670 -16.46 -7.16 11.20
N ASP A 671 -16.35 -5.87 11.49
CA ASP A 671 -15.05 -5.18 11.55
C ASP A 671 -14.23 -5.67 12.74
N ILE A 672 -12.94 -5.92 12.48
CA ILE A 672 -11.96 -6.19 13.53
C ILE A 672 -11.36 -4.86 13.99
N THR A 673 -11.35 -4.63 15.29
CA THR A 673 -10.83 -3.44 15.97
C THR A 673 -9.83 -3.84 17.05
N GLU A 674 -8.77 -4.54 16.64
CA GLU A 674 -7.66 -4.84 17.55
C GLU A 674 -6.93 -3.56 17.98
N PHE A 675 -6.28 -3.66 19.13
CA PHE A 675 -5.32 -2.68 19.64
C PHE A 675 -4.04 -3.43 20.04
N PRO A 676 -2.88 -2.76 20.12
CA PRO A 676 -1.59 -3.46 20.20
C PRO A 676 -1.50 -4.48 21.34
N TYR A 677 -1.97 -4.16 22.55
CA TYR A 677 -1.98 -5.11 23.67
C TYR A 677 -2.76 -6.39 23.33
N PHE A 678 -3.94 -6.27 22.70
CA PHE A 678 -4.71 -7.42 22.23
C PHE A 678 -3.90 -8.26 21.25
N SER A 679 -3.29 -7.65 20.23
CA SER A 679 -2.53 -8.38 19.21
C SER A 679 -1.36 -9.17 19.81
N PHE A 680 -0.64 -8.60 20.80
CA PHE A 680 0.43 -9.32 21.51
C PHE A 680 -0.09 -10.41 22.46
N LEU A 681 -1.22 -10.19 23.13
CA LEU A 681 -1.86 -11.20 23.98
C LEU A 681 -2.40 -12.38 23.15
N PHE A 682 -3.02 -12.06 22.02
CA PHE A 682 -3.53 -13.01 21.04
C PHE A 682 -2.38 -13.85 20.49
N GLY A 683 -1.27 -13.19 20.12
CA GLY A 683 0.00 -13.82 19.82
C GLY A 683 0.11 -14.34 18.39
N ASP A 684 -0.53 -13.68 17.44
CA ASP A 684 -0.47 -14.00 16.03
C ASP A 684 0.67 -13.21 15.40
N LEU A 685 1.65 -13.89 14.79
CA LEU A 685 2.82 -13.25 14.17
C LEU A 685 2.46 -12.69 12.79
N HIS A 686 1.33 -12.03 12.71
CA HIS A 686 0.78 -11.48 11.48
C HIS A 686 1.44 -10.13 11.15
N ALA A 687 1.36 -9.72 9.88
CA ALA A 687 2.09 -8.55 9.41
C ALA A 687 1.75 -7.22 10.07
N HIS A 688 0.50 -7.01 10.49
CA HIS A 688 0.14 -5.77 11.19
C HIS A 688 0.85 -5.62 12.52
N LEU A 689 1.10 -6.73 13.23
CA LEU A 689 1.87 -6.74 14.47
C LEU A 689 3.35 -6.50 14.19
N MET A 690 3.92 -7.23 13.22
CA MET A 690 5.33 -7.07 12.85
C MET A 690 5.64 -5.70 12.24
N GLY A 691 4.64 -5.06 11.63
CA GLY A 691 4.72 -3.73 11.00
C GLY A 691 4.84 -2.57 11.98
N LEU A 692 4.32 -2.72 13.21
CA LEU A 692 4.34 -1.67 14.25
C LEU A 692 5.70 -0.98 14.43
N PRO A 693 6.84 -1.69 14.61
CA PRO A 693 8.13 -1.03 14.75
C PRO A 693 8.57 -0.27 13.49
N PHE A 694 8.27 -0.77 12.29
CA PHE A 694 8.67 -0.14 11.02
C PHE A 694 7.86 1.11 10.72
N PHE A 695 6.55 1.08 10.98
CA PHE A 695 5.71 2.27 10.87
C PHE A 695 6.10 3.32 11.92
N GLY A 696 6.30 2.93 13.18
CA GLY A 696 6.82 3.81 14.23
C GLY A 696 8.17 4.44 13.87
N PHE A 697 9.06 3.67 13.24
CA PHE A 697 10.35 4.17 12.74
C PHE A 697 10.20 5.24 11.66
N THR A 698 9.17 5.18 10.83
CA THR A 698 8.87 6.22 9.83
C THR A 698 8.55 7.56 10.52
N VAL A 699 7.83 7.53 11.64
CA VAL A 699 7.57 8.72 12.46
C VAL A 699 8.87 9.26 13.08
N VAL A 700 9.73 8.38 13.62
CA VAL A 700 11.05 8.75 14.17
C VAL A 700 11.92 9.42 13.11
N LEU A 701 11.98 8.86 11.90
CA LEU A 701 12.71 9.45 10.77
C LEU A 701 12.14 10.81 10.38
N GLY A 702 10.82 10.95 10.34
CA GLY A 702 10.14 12.22 10.05
C GLY A 702 10.52 13.32 11.04
N ILE A 703 10.42 13.03 12.34
CA ILE A 703 10.82 13.95 13.42
C ILE A 703 12.31 14.32 13.28
N THR A 704 13.17 13.32 13.06
CA THR A 704 14.62 13.50 12.96
C THR A 704 15.03 14.32 11.75
N TYR A 705 14.42 14.09 10.59
CA TYR A 705 14.64 14.84 9.36
C TYR A 705 14.29 16.30 9.56
N ILE A 706 13.09 16.59 10.06
CA ILE A 706 12.63 17.97 10.29
C ILE A 706 13.55 18.71 11.27
N ALA A 707 14.05 18.02 12.29
CA ALA A 707 15.00 18.58 13.24
C ALA A 707 16.43 18.75 12.68
N SER A 708 16.82 17.97 11.67
CA SER A 708 18.19 17.92 11.15
C SER A 708 18.44 18.80 9.92
N VAL A 709 17.42 19.04 9.10
CA VAL A 709 17.51 19.80 7.84
C VAL A 709 18.17 21.18 7.99
N PRO A 710 17.92 21.96 9.05
CA PRO A 710 18.57 23.26 9.21
C PRO A 710 20.09 23.18 9.47
N GLY A 711 20.61 22.04 9.93
CA GLY A 711 21.98 21.96 10.48
C GLY A 711 22.99 21.16 9.66
N SER A 712 22.57 20.24 8.79
CA SER A 712 23.51 19.43 7.99
C SER A 712 22.91 18.94 6.68
N ARG A 713 23.54 19.33 5.55
CA ARG A 713 23.15 18.85 4.23
C ARG A 713 23.39 17.34 4.09
N ALA A 714 24.59 16.85 4.40
CA ALA A 714 24.93 15.43 4.29
C ALA A 714 23.97 14.53 5.10
N ARG A 715 23.62 14.93 6.33
CA ARG A 715 22.64 14.17 7.14
C ARG A 715 21.25 14.18 6.53
N SER A 716 20.83 15.29 5.92
CA SER A 716 19.51 15.39 5.27
C SER A 716 19.37 14.42 4.10
N TRP A 717 20.42 14.29 3.27
CA TRP A 717 20.46 13.32 2.18
C TRP A 717 20.50 11.87 2.69
N ALA A 718 21.29 11.58 3.73
CA ALA A 718 21.31 10.26 4.36
C ALA A 718 19.95 9.87 4.98
N LEU A 719 19.27 10.83 5.64
CA LEU A 719 17.92 10.62 6.18
C LEU A 719 16.90 10.40 5.07
N ALA A 720 16.98 11.12 3.95
CA ALA A 720 16.11 10.90 2.80
C ALA A 720 16.29 9.49 2.19
N ALA A 721 17.54 9.02 2.04
CA ALA A 721 17.80 7.63 1.64
C ALA A 721 17.24 6.63 2.65
N THR A 722 17.45 6.86 3.95
CA THR A 722 16.94 5.98 5.02
C THR A 722 15.42 5.95 5.05
N MET A 723 14.74 7.08 4.77
CA MET A 723 13.29 7.14 4.59
C MET A 723 12.82 6.31 3.40
N GLY A 724 13.59 6.29 2.29
CA GLY A 724 13.32 5.40 1.16
C GLY A 724 13.43 3.91 1.55
N VAL A 725 14.47 3.53 2.31
CA VAL A 725 14.58 2.18 2.85
C VAL A 725 13.39 1.85 3.77
N ALA A 726 13.02 2.76 4.68
CA ALA A 726 11.89 2.58 5.59
C ALA A 726 10.56 2.42 4.84
N ALA A 727 10.32 3.20 3.78
CA ALA A 727 9.11 3.05 2.95
C ALA A 727 9.04 1.67 2.28
N GLY A 728 10.16 1.18 1.75
CA GLY A 728 10.25 -0.16 1.17
C GLY A 728 10.09 -1.27 2.21
N LEU A 729 10.68 -1.12 3.40
CA LEU A 729 10.47 -2.04 4.54
C LEU A 729 9.01 -2.09 4.95
N VAL A 730 8.35 -0.95 5.11
CA VAL A 730 6.92 -0.90 5.42
C VAL A 730 6.11 -1.63 4.34
N ARG A 731 6.38 -1.38 3.06
CA ARG A 731 5.69 -2.06 1.95
C ARG A 731 5.80 -3.59 2.02
N THR A 732 6.99 -4.09 2.37
CA THR A 732 7.35 -5.51 2.31
C THR A 732 7.10 -6.27 3.61
N VAL A 733 6.97 -5.58 4.73
CA VAL A 733 6.56 -6.16 6.02
C VAL A 733 5.05 -6.09 6.18
N HIS A 734 4.42 -4.97 5.83
CA HIS A 734 2.99 -4.74 5.96
C HIS A 734 2.48 -3.71 4.95
N THR A 735 2.04 -4.19 3.78
CA THR A 735 1.70 -3.31 2.64
C THR A 735 0.58 -2.30 2.93
N TRP A 736 -0.34 -2.60 3.85
CA TRP A 736 -1.43 -1.69 4.23
C TRP A 736 -0.95 -0.37 4.86
N ASP A 737 0.22 -0.36 5.48
CA ASP A 737 0.84 0.83 6.07
C ASP A 737 1.55 1.71 5.03
N PHE A 738 1.83 1.16 3.84
CA PHE A 738 2.65 1.83 2.82
C PHE A 738 2.09 3.17 2.36
N PRO A 739 0.78 3.32 2.03
CA PRO A 739 0.23 4.62 1.63
C PRO A 739 0.41 5.68 2.72
N THR A 740 0.10 5.33 3.97
CA THR A 740 0.25 6.23 5.12
C THR A 740 1.71 6.59 5.36
N ALA A 741 2.64 5.62 5.27
CA ALA A 741 4.06 5.85 5.44
C ALA A 741 4.64 6.79 4.36
N VAL A 742 4.27 6.60 3.09
CA VAL A 742 4.69 7.49 1.99
C VAL A 742 4.15 8.91 2.19
N LEU A 743 2.89 9.05 2.63
CA LEU A 743 2.30 10.36 2.95
C LEU A 743 3.02 11.03 4.11
N LEU A 744 3.33 10.30 5.18
CA LEU A 744 4.09 10.81 6.33
C LEU A 744 5.51 11.23 5.95
N ILE A 745 6.20 10.44 5.12
CA ILE A 745 7.53 10.77 4.60
C ILE A 745 7.45 12.03 3.73
N GLY A 746 6.53 12.08 2.76
CA GLY A 746 6.34 13.25 1.90
C GLY A 746 6.01 14.51 2.70
N ALA A 747 5.12 14.40 3.69
CA ALA A 747 4.78 15.48 4.61
C ALA A 747 5.99 15.92 5.44
N ALA A 748 6.81 14.98 5.93
CA ALA A 748 8.01 15.31 6.69
C ALA A 748 9.09 15.97 5.82
N LEU A 749 9.27 15.51 4.58
CA LEU A 749 10.17 16.11 3.61
C LEU A 749 9.75 17.56 3.31
N ALA A 750 8.47 17.79 3.07
CA ALA A 750 7.91 19.12 2.84
C ALA A 750 8.00 20.02 4.08
N ALA A 751 7.65 19.49 5.27
CA ALA A 751 7.75 20.21 6.53
C ALA A 751 9.20 20.61 6.85
N GLY A 752 10.18 19.71 6.68
CA GLY A 752 11.58 20.02 6.93
C GLY A 752 12.10 21.15 6.04
N GLN A 753 11.69 21.17 4.76
CA GLN A 753 12.09 22.24 3.84
C GLN A 753 11.35 23.55 4.11
N THR A 754 10.05 23.53 4.39
CA THR A 754 9.26 24.75 4.68
C THR A 754 9.62 25.40 6.01
N LEU A 755 10.01 24.60 7.01
CA LEU A 755 10.45 25.08 8.32
C LEU A 755 11.87 25.65 8.30
N ARG A 756 12.71 25.25 7.34
CA ARG A 756 14.06 25.81 7.13
C ARG A 756 13.98 27.24 6.56
N ARG A 757 14.89 28.10 7.03
CA ARG A 757 15.12 29.44 6.47
C ARG A 757 15.97 29.36 5.20
N GLY A 758 15.61 30.12 4.17
CA GLY A 758 16.38 30.20 2.93
C GLY A 758 15.52 30.53 1.71
N PRO A 759 16.14 30.77 0.55
CA PRO A 759 15.43 31.02 -0.71
C PRO A 759 14.45 29.88 -1.04
N TRP A 760 13.24 30.21 -1.48
CA TRP A 760 12.23 29.20 -1.75
C TRP A 760 12.64 28.25 -2.89
N GLN A 761 13.39 28.73 -3.88
CA GLN A 761 13.89 27.93 -5.00
C GLN A 761 14.82 26.81 -4.54
N GLN A 762 15.76 27.11 -3.64
CA GLN A 762 16.68 26.11 -3.07
C GLN A 762 15.92 25.09 -2.24
N ARG A 763 14.95 25.54 -1.44
CA ARG A 763 14.10 24.65 -0.63
C ARG A 763 13.25 23.72 -1.49
N TRP A 764 12.75 24.22 -2.62
CA TRP A 764 12.01 23.42 -3.60
C TRP A 764 12.90 22.36 -4.25
N TRP A 765 14.09 22.71 -4.74
CA TRP A 765 14.98 21.73 -5.36
C TRP A 765 15.54 20.72 -4.37
N ASP A 766 15.83 21.12 -3.13
CA ASP A 766 16.20 20.17 -2.07
C ASP A 766 15.03 19.23 -1.74
N PHE A 767 13.78 19.72 -1.70
CA PHE A 767 12.60 18.87 -1.54
C PHE A 767 12.50 17.84 -2.66
N VAL A 768 12.55 18.29 -3.92
CA VAL A 768 12.49 17.42 -5.10
C VAL A 768 13.63 16.40 -5.09
N GLY A 769 14.86 16.82 -4.77
CA GLY A 769 16.03 15.94 -4.70
C GLY A 769 15.91 14.87 -3.61
N HIS A 770 15.49 15.25 -2.40
CA HIS A 770 15.27 14.28 -1.32
C HIS A 770 14.10 13.33 -1.61
N ALA A 771 13.00 13.83 -2.18
CA ALA A 771 11.85 13.01 -2.56
C ALA A 771 12.20 12.03 -3.68
N ALA A 772 12.94 12.49 -4.70
CA ALA A 772 13.44 11.65 -5.79
C ALA A 772 14.40 10.58 -5.26
N LEU A 773 15.31 10.92 -4.33
CA LEU A 773 16.20 9.93 -3.71
C LEU A 773 15.42 8.91 -2.88
N ALA A 774 14.48 9.34 -2.03
CA ALA A 774 13.67 8.42 -1.23
C ALA A 774 12.85 7.47 -2.13
N GLY A 775 12.23 8.00 -3.19
CA GLY A 775 11.51 7.21 -4.19
C GLY A 775 12.42 6.23 -4.93
N ALA A 776 13.58 6.69 -5.41
CA ALA A 776 14.55 5.85 -6.10
C ALA A 776 15.07 4.72 -5.21
N VAL A 777 15.42 5.01 -3.95
CA VAL A 777 15.85 3.98 -2.99
C VAL A 777 14.73 2.97 -2.72
N THR A 778 13.49 3.43 -2.53
CA THR A 778 12.33 2.54 -2.33
C THR A 778 12.16 1.59 -3.51
N LEU A 779 12.25 2.11 -4.74
CA LEU A 779 12.03 1.33 -5.96
C LEU A 779 13.21 0.40 -6.27
N LEU A 780 14.44 0.88 -6.15
CA LEU A 780 15.64 0.13 -6.52
C LEU A 780 15.98 -0.94 -5.48
N VAL A 781 16.05 -0.61 -4.19
CA VAL A 781 16.45 -1.58 -3.16
C VAL A 781 15.46 -2.75 -3.09
N PHE A 782 14.17 -2.48 -3.29
CA PHE A 782 13.10 -3.49 -3.23
C PHE A 782 12.57 -3.89 -4.62
N ALA A 783 13.37 -3.66 -5.68
CA ALA A 783 13.03 -4.10 -7.03
C ALA A 783 12.79 -5.62 -7.12
N PRO A 784 13.63 -6.50 -6.52
CA PRO A 784 13.39 -7.94 -6.59
C PRO A 784 12.04 -8.35 -5.98
N TYR A 785 11.68 -7.75 -4.83
CA TYR A 785 10.36 -7.98 -4.25
C TYR A 785 9.24 -7.53 -5.19
N THR A 786 9.37 -6.34 -5.78
CA THR A 786 8.32 -5.77 -6.64
C THR A 786 8.18 -6.54 -7.97
N GLN A 787 9.26 -7.09 -8.50
CA GLN A 787 9.26 -7.84 -9.75
C GLN A 787 8.61 -9.22 -9.62
N HIS A 788 8.70 -9.84 -8.45
CA HIS A 788 8.18 -11.19 -8.20
C HIS A 788 6.85 -11.21 -7.42
N ASN A 789 6.32 -10.06 -7.00
CA ASN A 789 4.98 -9.98 -6.40
C ASN A 789 3.95 -9.56 -7.43
N GLU A 790 2.84 -10.27 -7.47
CA GLU A 790 1.69 -9.96 -8.31
C GLU A 790 0.62 -9.23 -7.50
N VAL A 791 0.25 -8.04 -7.94
CA VAL A 791 -0.85 -7.28 -7.32
C VAL A 791 -2.11 -7.50 -8.13
N PHE A 792 -2.97 -8.38 -7.63
CA PHE A 792 -4.20 -8.74 -8.34
C PHE A 792 -5.16 -7.56 -8.42
N GLU A 793 -5.49 -6.85 -7.33
CA GLU A 793 -6.46 -5.74 -7.41
C GLU A 793 -6.08 -4.57 -6.49
N THR A 794 -6.15 -3.35 -7.04
CA THR A 794 -5.84 -2.10 -6.31
C THR A 794 -6.89 -1.05 -6.58
N GLY A 795 -7.27 -0.31 -5.55
CA GLY A 795 -8.12 0.87 -5.69
C GLY A 795 -8.74 1.27 -4.35
N LEU A 796 -9.29 2.48 -4.33
CA LEU A 796 -10.12 2.97 -3.24
C LEU A 796 -11.56 3.09 -3.75
N VAL A 797 -12.52 2.68 -2.92
CA VAL A 797 -13.95 2.88 -3.14
C VAL A 797 -14.54 3.57 -1.93
N ARG A 798 -15.72 4.17 -2.08
CA ARG A 798 -16.44 4.76 -0.95
C ARG A 798 -16.82 3.68 0.06
N ALA A 799 -16.59 3.94 1.35
CA ALA A 799 -17.03 3.05 2.42
C ALA A 799 -18.56 2.95 2.43
N ARG A 800 -19.10 1.73 2.46
CA ARG A 800 -20.56 1.49 2.47
C ARG A 800 -21.16 1.59 3.88
N GLU A 801 -20.36 1.31 4.89
CA GLU A 801 -20.72 1.34 6.30
C GLU A 801 -19.88 2.37 7.05
N THR A 802 -20.42 2.89 8.14
CA THR A 802 -19.75 3.88 8.99
C THR A 802 -19.76 3.44 10.45
N THR A 803 -18.73 3.83 11.18
CA THR A 803 -18.57 3.49 12.59
C THR A 803 -19.50 4.37 13.43
N ARG A 804 -20.29 3.77 14.34
CA ARG A 804 -21.14 4.56 15.24
C ARG A 804 -20.27 5.30 16.25
N ALA A 805 -20.67 6.52 16.62
CA ALA A 805 -19.82 7.35 17.48
C ALA A 805 -19.54 6.70 18.85
N ASN A 806 -20.50 6.01 19.46
CA ASN A 806 -20.27 5.27 20.71
C ASN A 806 -19.23 4.15 20.58
N GLN A 807 -19.14 3.50 19.41
CA GLN A 807 -18.16 2.44 19.13
C GLN A 807 -16.78 3.02 18.86
N TYR A 808 -16.73 4.14 18.12
CA TYR A 808 -15.52 4.92 17.94
C TYR A 808 -14.95 5.38 19.29
N PHE A 809 -15.82 5.88 20.19
CA PHE A 809 -15.44 6.25 21.55
C PHE A 809 -15.04 5.04 22.39
N ALA A 810 -15.68 3.88 22.24
CA ALA A 810 -15.25 2.66 22.91
C ALA A 810 -13.83 2.26 22.50
N HIS A 811 -13.48 2.42 21.22
CA HIS A 811 -12.16 2.07 20.71
C HIS A 811 -11.09 3.13 21.03
N PHE A 812 -11.33 4.41 20.71
CA PHE A 812 -10.33 5.50 20.81
C PHE A 812 -10.57 6.53 21.93
N GLY A 813 -11.55 6.33 22.81
CA GLY A 813 -12.07 7.36 23.72
C GLY A 813 -11.02 8.05 24.60
N LEU A 814 -10.03 7.31 25.11
CA LEU A 814 -8.91 7.89 25.86
C LEU A 814 -8.10 8.88 25.00
N PHE A 815 -7.76 8.51 23.77
CA PHE A 815 -7.02 9.37 22.85
C PHE A 815 -7.83 10.58 22.40
N VAL A 816 -9.14 10.41 22.18
CA VAL A 816 -10.04 11.53 21.86
C VAL A 816 -10.07 12.53 23.02
N ALA A 817 -10.18 12.06 24.26
CA ALA A 817 -10.16 12.93 25.44
C ALA A 817 -8.83 13.69 25.60
N ILE A 818 -7.70 13.02 25.36
CA ILE A 818 -6.37 13.67 25.38
C ILE A 818 -6.25 14.71 24.25
N THR A 819 -6.71 14.38 23.04
CA THR A 819 -6.70 15.28 21.89
C THR A 819 -7.54 16.52 22.17
N LEU A 820 -8.76 16.34 22.66
CA LEU A 820 -9.65 17.44 23.04
C LEU A 820 -9.00 18.31 24.12
N THR A 821 -8.42 17.69 25.15
CA THR A 821 -7.72 18.41 26.22
C THR A 821 -6.57 19.25 25.67
N PHE A 822 -5.75 18.67 24.78
CA PHE A 822 -4.66 19.38 24.12
C PHE A 822 -5.16 20.57 23.31
N VAL A 823 -6.19 20.38 22.48
CA VAL A 823 -6.80 21.45 21.67
C VAL A 823 -7.34 22.56 22.56
N VAL A 824 -8.13 22.24 23.59
CA VAL A 824 -8.70 23.22 24.53
C VAL A 824 -7.62 24.03 25.22
N VAL A 825 -6.57 23.38 25.73
CA VAL A 825 -5.44 24.07 26.39
C VAL A 825 -4.71 24.98 25.40
N ARG A 826 -4.46 24.51 24.16
CA ARG A 826 -3.81 25.33 23.12
C ARG A 826 -4.66 26.54 22.75
N TYR A 827 -5.95 26.38 22.49
CA TYR A 827 -6.85 27.49 22.18
C TYR A 827 -6.92 28.51 23.31
N ARG A 828 -6.99 28.07 24.57
CA ARG A 828 -6.94 28.95 25.74
C ARG A 828 -5.65 29.75 25.81
N GLU A 829 -4.50 29.12 25.55
CA GLU A 829 -3.21 29.83 25.49
C GLU A 829 -3.20 30.89 24.38
N GLU A 830 -3.72 30.57 23.20
CA GLU A 830 -3.78 31.51 22.07
C GLU A 830 -4.69 32.71 22.36
N LEU A 831 -5.88 32.48 22.92
CA LEU A 831 -6.83 33.52 23.33
C LEU A 831 -6.29 34.42 24.46
N ASN A 832 -5.46 33.88 25.36
CA ASN A 832 -4.82 34.68 26.40
C ASN A 832 -3.63 35.49 25.87
N ALA A 833 -2.86 34.93 24.93
CA ALA A 833 -1.69 35.58 24.35
C ALA A 833 -2.05 36.66 23.32
N HIS A 834 -3.15 36.47 22.61
CA HIS A 834 -3.67 37.40 21.62
C HIS A 834 -5.03 37.84 22.15
N ARG A 835 -5.24 39.12 22.50
CA ARG A 835 -6.61 39.68 22.57
C ARG A 835 -7.22 39.50 21.17
N ALA A 836 -7.84 38.35 20.93
CA ALA A 836 -7.75 37.68 19.65
C ALA A 836 -8.25 38.56 18.51
N SER A 837 -7.50 38.58 17.41
CA SER A 837 -7.93 39.22 16.17
C SER A 837 -9.32 38.69 15.81
N SER A 838 -10.31 39.59 15.74
CA SER A 838 -11.72 39.33 15.43
C SER A 838 -11.98 38.66 14.06
N ARG A 839 -10.93 38.25 13.34
CA ARG A 839 -10.99 37.71 11.96
C ARG A 839 -10.77 36.19 11.87
N ASN A 840 -10.31 35.49 12.91
CA ASN A 840 -10.18 34.03 12.87
C ASN A 840 -11.43 33.36 13.45
N ILE A 841 -12.25 32.78 12.57
CA ILE A 841 -13.53 32.16 12.90
C ILE A 841 -13.38 31.09 13.99
N ALA A 842 -12.35 30.25 13.94
CA ALA A 842 -12.18 29.18 14.92
C ALA A 842 -11.88 29.73 16.33
N PHE A 843 -11.17 30.86 16.46
CA PHE A 843 -10.99 31.52 17.75
C PHE A 843 -12.26 32.23 18.22
N ALA A 844 -13.02 32.84 17.29
CA ALA A 844 -14.29 33.48 17.61
C ALA A 844 -15.30 32.48 18.21
N LEU A 845 -15.35 31.25 17.70
CA LEU A 845 -16.23 30.17 18.20
C LEU A 845 -15.95 29.74 19.65
N VAL A 846 -14.79 30.11 20.22
CA VAL A 846 -14.41 29.71 21.59
C VAL A 846 -13.92 30.88 22.44
N ALA A 847 -14.19 32.12 22.01
CA ALA A 847 -13.65 33.33 22.63
C ALA A 847 -14.25 33.61 24.03
N GLY A 848 -15.50 33.23 24.25
CA GLY A 848 -16.23 33.45 25.49
C GLY A 848 -17.19 32.31 25.84
N PRO A 849 -17.82 32.37 27.03
CA PRO A 849 -18.68 31.30 27.53
C PRO A 849 -19.93 31.09 26.67
N TRP A 850 -20.49 32.15 26.08
CA TRP A 850 -21.66 32.06 25.20
C TRP A 850 -21.33 31.44 23.84
N GLU A 851 -20.16 31.74 23.30
CA GLU A 851 -19.65 31.14 22.06
C GLU A 851 -19.35 29.66 22.26
N VAL A 852 -18.73 29.30 23.41
CA VAL A 852 -18.53 27.88 23.79
C VAL A 852 -19.87 27.17 23.96
N PHE A 853 -20.88 27.82 24.57
CA PHE A 853 -22.22 27.26 24.69
C PHE A 853 -22.90 27.09 23.32
N ALA A 854 -22.76 28.06 22.41
CA ALA A 854 -23.26 27.97 21.05
C ALA A 854 -22.56 26.85 20.26
N LEU A 855 -21.23 26.70 20.41
CA LEU A 855 -20.47 25.61 19.81
C LEU A 855 -20.93 24.25 20.37
N ALA A 856 -21.12 24.13 21.69
CA ALA A 856 -21.63 22.91 22.31
C ALA A 856 -23.03 22.56 21.79
N THR A 857 -23.91 23.56 21.65
CA THR A 857 -25.25 23.40 21.06
C THR A 857 -25.17 22.99 19.60
N PHE A 858 -24.27 23.60 18.81
CA PHE A 858 -24.03 23.22 17.42
C PHE A 858 -23.51 21.77 17.31
N VAL A 859 -22.56 21.37 18.16
CA VAL A 859 -22.02 20.00 18.18
C VAL A 859 -23.12 19.01 18.58
N ALA A 860 -23.97 19.34 19.56
CA ALA A 860 -25.10 18.51 19.93
C ALA A 860 -26.12 18.39 18.79
N GLY A 861 -26.46 19.49 18.12
CA GLY A 861 -27.35 19.49 16.94
C GLY A 861 -26.76 18.73 15.76
N LEU A 862 -25.47 18.90 15.47
CA LEU A 862 -24.74 18.16 14.44
C LEU A 862 -24.74 16.66 14.75
N THR A 863 -24.49 16.29 16.01
CA THR A 863 -24.53 14.90 16.46
C THR A 863 -25.92 14.32 16.26
N ALA A 864 -26.97 14.99 16.76
CA ALA A 864 -28.35 14.53 16.62
C ALA A 864 -28.78 14.39 15.15
N PHE A 865 -28.42 15.35 14.30
CA PHE A 865 -28.72 15.33 12.87
C PHE A 865 -28.01 14.17 12.16
N THR A 866 -26.72 13.98 12.42
CA THR A 866 -25.89 12.97 11.73
C THR A 866 -26.08 11.55 12.28
N TRP A 867 -26.58 11.41 13.52
CA TRP A 867 -26.75 10.12 14.20
C TRP A 867 -27.63 9.16 13.42
N ARG A 868 -28.78 9.65 12.92
CA ARG A 868 -29.73 8.85 12.13
C ARG A 868 -29.12 8.28 10.85
N TRP A 869 -28.12 8.96 10.29
CA TRP A 869 -27.45 8.58 9.05
C TRP A 869 -26.14 7.82 9.27
N GLY A 870 -25.75 7.58 10.52
CA GLY A 870 -24.45 6.98 10.86
C GLY A 870 -23.24 7.86 10.55
N LEU A 871 -23.42 9.15 10.24
CA LEU A 871 -22.34 10.04 9.79
C LEU A 871 -21.66 10.81 10.93
N THR A 872 -22.04 10.55 12.18
CA THR A 872 -21.56 11.31 13.35
C THR A 872 -20.06 11.25 13.52
N THR A 873 -19.45 10.07 13.37
CA THR A 873 -17.99 9.90 13.49
C THR A 873 -17.23 10.72 12.45
N VAL A 874 -17.69 10.70 11.20
CA VAL A 874 -17.13 11.50 10.10
C VAL A 874 -17.27 12.99 10.40
N ALA A 875 -18.47 13.43 10.79
CA ALA A 875 -18.73 14.84 11.09
C ALA A 875 -17.88 15.38 12.25
N LEU A 876 -17.76 14.62 13.34
CA LEU A 876 -16.93 15.00 14.49
C LEU A 876 -15.42 14.96 14.15
N SER A 877 -14.99 14.01 13.31
CA SER A 877 -13.61 13.94 12.83
C SER A 877 -13.25 15.15 11.96
N LEU A 878 -14.15 15.55 11.04
CA LEU A 878 -13.96 16.76 10.22
C LEU A 878 -13.90 18.03 11.08
N LEU A 879 -14.74 18.14 12.10
CA LEU A 879 -14.69 19.24 13.04
C LEU A 879 -13.35 19.28 13.80
N ALA A 880 -12.89 18.14 14.33
CA ALA A 880 -11.59 18.05 15.01
C ALA A 880 -10.42 18.42 14.08
N LEU A 881 -10.44 17.95 12.83
CA LEU A 881 -9.44 18.29 11.80
C LEU A 881 -9.42 19.80 11.51
N LEU A 882 -10.57 20.47 11.50
CA LEU A 882 -10.65 21.93 11.32
C LEU A 882 -9.94 22.68 12.45
N PHE A 883 -10.20 22.32 13.72
CA PHE A 883 -9.52 22.92 14.88
C PHE A 883 -8.01 22.64 14.88
N LEU A 884 -7.59 21.42 14.54
CA LEU A 884 -6.17 21.06 14.45
C LEU A 884 -5.45 21.78 13.29
N ALA A 885 -6.09 21.89 12.13
CA ALA A 885 -5.57 22.64 10.99
C ALA A 885 -5.42 24.13 11.31
N ASN A 886 -6.36 24.71 12.07
CA ASN A 886 -6.25 26.08 12.54
C ASN A 886 -5.06 26.28 13.49
N LEU A 887 -4.83 25.35 14.44
CA LEU A 887 -3.65 25.40 15.31
C LEU A 887 -2.34 25.29 14.53
N LEU A 888 -2.26 24.41 13.53
CA LEU A 888 -1.11 24.30 12.64
C LEU A 888 -0.86 25.61 11.89
N TRP A 889 -1.91 26.21 11.34
CA TRP A 889 -1.83 27.48 10.63
C TRP A 889 -1.31 28.61 11.51
N VAL A 890 -1.83 28.71 12.74
CA VAL A 890 -1.41 29.71 13.74
C VAL A 890 0.06 29.52 14.07
N GLU A 891 0.50 28.30 14.38
CA GLU A 891 1.89 28.01 14.74
C GLU A 891 2.85 28.25 13.56
N TYR A 892 2.46 27.91 12.33
CA TYR A 892 3.27 28.12 11.13
C TYR A 892 3.53 29.60 10.81
N ARG A 893 2.55 30.46 11.13
CA ARG A 893 2.64 31.93 10.95
C ARG A 893 3.45 32.63 12.04
N ARG A 894 3.83 31.94 13.11
CA ARG A 894 4.64 32.56 14.17
C ARG A 894 6.04 32.93 13.66
N PRO A 895 6.58 34.09 14.06
CA PRO A 895 7.99 34.44 13.79
C PRO A 895 8.95 33.41 14.38
N GLN A 896 8.57 32.83 15.52
CA GLN A 896 9.29 31.78 16.22
C GLN A 896 8.40 30.54 16.31
N ARG A 897 8.67 29.57 15.44
CA ARG A 897 7.90 28.32 15.34
C ARG A 897 8.35 27.32 16.40
N ASP A 898 7.40 26.69 17.10
CA ASP A 898 7.66 25.55 17.98
C ASP A 898 7.49 24.23 17.20
N THR A 899 8.61 23.64 16.78
CA THR A 899 8.61 22.41 15.98
C THR A 899 7.93 21.25 16.71
N GLY A 900 8.17 21.06 18.01
CA GLY A 900 7.50 20.02 18.79
C GLY A 900 5.97 20.14 18.76
N ARG A 901 5.43 21.35 18.90
CA ARG A 901 3.98 21.61 18.80
C ARG A 901 3.43 21.36 17.40
N ILE A 902 4.14 21.80 16.37
CA ILE A 902 3.72 21.59 14.97
C ILE A 902 3.60 20.09 14.71
N LEU A 903 4.63 19.33 15.06
CA LEU A 903 4.66 17.88 14.80
C LEU A 903 3.60 17.13 15.60
N ALA A 904 3.44 17.43 16.89
CA ALA A 904 2.39 16.80 17.70
C ALA A 904 0.98 17.12 17.18
N THR A 905 0.71 18.37 16.78
CA THR A 905 -0.59 18.76 16.21
C THR A 905 -0.84 18.09 14.87
N ALA A 906 0.20 17.94 14.04
CA ALA A 906 0.11 17.21 12.78
C ALA A 906 -0.15 15.72 13.01
N LEU A 907 0.50 15.09 14.00
CA LEU A 907 0.26 13.69 14.35
C LEU A 907 -1.16 13.49 14.89
N PHE A 908 -1.69 14.38 15.74
CA PHE A 908 -3.12 14.34 16.12
C PHE A 908 -4.03 14.43 14.89
N ALA A 909 -3.73 15.31 13.93
CA ALA A 909 -4.52 15.43 12.70
C ALA A 909 -4.44 14.16 11.85
N VAL A 910 -3.27 13.52 11.76
CA VAL A 910 -3.11 12.23 11.07
C VAL A 910 -3.90 11.13 11.79
N GLY A 911 -3.82 11.03 13.12
CA GLY A 911 -4.59 10.05 13.90
C GLY A 911 -6.10 10.18 13.69
N VAL A 912 -6.62 11.41 13.78
CA VAL A 912 -8.05 11.71 13.50
C VAL A 912 -8.39 11.41 12.04
N GLY A 913 -7.53 11.79 11.11
CA GLY A 913 -7.74 11.59 9.68
C GLY A 913 -7.77 10.12 9.27
N ILE A 914 -6.89 9.28 9.83
CA ILE A 914 -6.90 7.84 9.60
C ILE A 914 -8.15 7.22 10.23
N ALA A 915 -8.37 7.47 11.52
CA ALA A 915 -9.46 6.84 12.27
C ALA A 915 -10.87 7.24 11.77
N GLY A 916 -11.06 8.47 11.28
CA GLY A 916 -12.30 8.88 10.63
C GLY A 916 -12.35 8.59 9.13
N GLY A 917 -11.19 8.42 8.48
CA GLY A 917 -11.07 8.21 7.03
C GLY A 917 -11.56 6.84 6.56
N VAL A 918 -11.46 5.81 7.41
CA VAL A 918 -11.98 4.46 7.14
C VAL A 918 -13.50 4.41 6.95
N ASP A 919 -14.22 5.42 7.48
CA ASP A 919 -15.67 5.59 7.28
C ASP A 919 -16.00 6.37 5.99
N VAL A 920 -15.00 6.88 5.27
CA VAL A 920 -15.17 7.63 4.02
C VAL A 920 -14.72 6.79 2.82
N VAL A 921 -13.57 6.14 2.94
CA VAL A 921 -12.96 5.33 1.89
C VAL A 921 -12.53 3.97 2.44
N GLN A 922 -12.67 2.94 1.61
CA GLN A 922 -12.19 1.59 1.86
C GLN A 922 -11.40 1.09 0.66
N VAL A 923 -10.55 0.08 0.88
CA VAL A 923 -9.84 -0.59 -0.22
C VAL A 923 -10.83 -1.41 -1.05
N LYS A 924 -10.65 -1.42 -2.38
CA LYS A 924 -11.49 -2.20 -3.30
C LYS A 924 -11.32 -3.71 -3.00
N TYR A 925 -12.43 -4.46 -3.04
CA TYR A 925 -12.49 -5.90 -2.73
C TYR A 925 -12.05 -6.30 -1.30
N ASP A 926 -12.11 -5.34 -0.37
CA ASP A 926 -12.09 -5.67 1.05
C ASP A 926 -13.33 -6.50 1.45
N ILE A 927 -13.23 -7.26 2.54
CA ILE A 927 -14.34 -8.02 3.12
C ILE A 927 -15.25 -7.02 3.84
N ALA A 928 -16.27 -6.53 3.13
CA ALA A 928 -17.00 -5.31 3.48
C ALA A 928 -16.03 -4.13 3.65
N ARG A 929 -15.55 -3.86 4.87
CA ARG A 929 -14.47 -2.90 5.17
C ARG A 929 -13.54 -3.40 6.29
N MET A 930 -13.60 -4.69 6.61
CA MET A 930 -12.99 -5.29 7.79
C MET A 930 -11.48 -5.04 7.83
N ASN A 931 -10.74 -5.30 6.75
CA ASN A 931 -9.28 -5.09 6.76
C ASN A 931 -8.92 -3.61 6.77
N THR A 932 -9.71 -2.77 6.10
CA THR A 932 -9.54 -1.32 6.15
C THR A 932 -9.67 -0.82 7.60
N VAL A 933 -10.73 -1.18 8.31
CA VAL A 933 -10.89 -0.79 9.72
C VAL A 933 -9.77 -1.39 10.57
N PHE A 934 -9.49 -2.67 10.44
CA PHE A 934 -8.51 -3.38 11.24
C PHE A 934 -7.10 -2.79 11.12
N LYS A 935 -6.55 -2.76 9.90
CA LYS A 935 -5.15 -2.41 9.67
C LYS A 935 -4.91 -0.92 9.94
N PHE A 936 -5.82 -0.04 9.51
CA PHE A 936 -5.68 1.40 9.73
C PHE A 936 -6.00 1.84 11.17
N SER A 937 -6.84 1.11 11.92
CA SER A 937 -7.07 1.41 13.35
C SER A 937 -5.81 1.22 14.19
N LEU A 938 -5.01 0.18 13.90
CA LEU A 938 -3.72 -0.02 14.56
C LEU A 938 -2.71 1.08 14.23
N GLN A 939 -2.64 1.52 12.96
CA GLN A 939 -1.83 2.68 12.58
C GLN A 939 -2.27 3.94 13.35
N ALA A 940 -3.59 4.20 13.39
CA ALA A 940 -4.14 5.35 14.12
C ALA A 940 -3.82 5.28 15.62
N TRP A 941 -3.94 4.11 16.25
CA TRP A 941 -3.56 3.87 17.64
C TRP A 941 -2.11 4.25 17.91
N GLN A 942 -1.19 3.84 17.04
CA GLN A 942 0.23 4.15 17.19
C GLN A 942 0.52 5.65 17.04
N VAL A 943 -0.09 6.32 16.06
CA VAL A 943 0.03 7.78 15.89
C VAL A 943 -0.55 8.51 17.09
N TYR A 944 -1.72 8.09 17.57
CA TYR A 944 -2.35 8.65 18.76
C TYR A 944 -1.48 8.45 20.00
N ALA A 945 -0.90 7.27 20.23
CA ALA A 945 -0.03 7.04 21.38
C ALA A 945 1.15 8.04 21.43
N ILE A 946 1.80 8.29 20.29
CA ILE A 946 2.90 9.27 20.17
C ILE A 946 2.40 10.70 20.42
N ALA A 947 1.30 11.10 19.76
CA ALA A 947 0.75 12.45 19.86
C ALA A 947 0.20 12.74 21.27
N SER A 948 -0.53 11.79 21.85
CA SER A 948 -1.11 11.86 23.19
C SER A 948 -0.05 11.88 24.27
N ALA A 949 1.08 11.21 24.10
CA ALA A 949 2.19 11.32 25.05
C ALA A 949 2.74 12.74 25.12
N TYR A 950 2.93 13.39 23.96
CA TYR A 950 3.26 14.80 23.90
C TYR A 950 2.14 15.68 24.49
N GLY A 951 0.88 15.39 24.15
CA GLY A 951 -0.29 16.13 24.63
C GLY A 951 -0.39 16.12 26.16
N LEU A 952 -0.28 14.95 26.79
CA LEU A 952 -0.25 14.78 28.24
C LEU A 952 0.94 15.49 28.86
N TRP A 953 2.15 15.28 28.33
CA TRP A 953 3.36 15.98 28.78
C TRP A 953 3.23 17.52 28.67
N TYR A 954 2.57 18.00 27.62
CA TYR A 954 2.37 19.42 27.35
C TYR A 954 1.34 20.05 28.29
N VAL A 955 0.27 19.31 28.61
CA VAL A 955 -0.86 19.75 29.44
C VAL A 955 -0.54 19.61 30.93
N ALA A 956 0.14 18.55 31.37
CA ALA A 956 0.43 18.23 32.78
C ALA A 956 1.33 19.23 33.51
N GLN A 957 1.57 20.40 32.91
CA GLN A 957 2.47 21.40 33.42
C GLN A 957 1.72 22.39 34.32
N PRO A 958 2.25 22.69 35.52
CA PRO A 958 1.52 23.40 36.56
C PRO A 958 0.89 24.73 36.09
N ARG A 959 1.61 25.53 35.29
CA ARG A 959 1.16 26.84 34.81
C ARG A 959 0.02 26.82 33.79
N ARG A 960 -0.34 25.66 33.24
CA ARG A 960 -1.28 25.53 32.10
C ARG A 960 -2.63 24.96 32.49
N LEU A 961 -2.63 24.08 33.48
CA LEU A 961 -3.85 23.61 34.14
C LEU A 961 -4.30 24.61 35.21
N MET A 962 -3.37 25.30 35.87
CA MET A 962 -3.65 26.22 36.97
C MET A 962 -3.65 27.68 36.48
N PRO A 963 -4.68 28.50 36.76
CA PRO A 963 -4.65 29.93 36.53
C PRO A 963 -3.57 30.61 37.40
N SER A 964 -2.97 31.70 36.92
CA SER A 964 -2.01 32.51 37.69
C SER A 964 -2.58 32.89 39.07
N ALA A 965 -1.80 32.64 40.14
CA ALA A 965 -2.14 32.90 41.54
C ALA A 965 -2.25 34.40 41.90
N SER A 966 -2.12 35.30 40.93
CA SER A 966 -2.03 36.75 41.15
C SER A 966 -3.37 37.46 41.43
N ASN A 967 -4.45 36.75 41.79
CA ASN A 967 -5.69 37.40 42.25
C ASN A 967 -6.50 36.50 43.22
N PRO A 968 -6.30 36.59 44.54
CA PRO A 968 -6.85 35.66 45.54
C PRO A 968 -8.26 36.07 45.99
N GLY A 969 -9.22 36.19 45.07
CA GLY A 969 -10.64 36.38 45.40
C GLY A 969 -11.37 35.05 45.64
N ARG A 970 -12.55 35.07 46.29
CA ARG A 970 -13.44 33.89 46.47
C ARG A 970 -13.80 33.14 45.18
N LEU A 971 -13.69 33.79 44.01
CA LEU A 971 -13.82 33.21 42.66
C LEU A 971 -12.59 32.40 42.19
N GLY A 972 -11.49 32.42 42.95
CA GLY A 972 -10.27 31.66 42.67
C GLY A 972 -10.45 30.15 42.80
N ALA A 973 -11.29 29.68 43.74
CA ALA A 973 -11.58 28.26 43.95
C ALA A 973 -12.33 27.63 42.76
N LEU A 974 -13.28 28.36 42.15
CA LEU A 974 -14.06 27.93 40.99
C LEU A 974 -13.21 27.74 39.72
N ARG A 975 -12.01 28.35 39.65
CA ARG A 975 -11.11 28.23 38.49
C ARG A 975 -10.33 26.91 38.44
N TRP A 976 -10.33 26.13 39.52
CA TRP A 976 -9.68 24.81 39.59
C TRP A 976 -10.58 23.67 39.09
N VAL A 977 -11.90 23.89 39.09
CA VAL A 977 -12.91 22.89 38.73
C VAL A 977 -12.67 22.30 37.32
N PRO A 978 -12.39 23.08 36.25
CA PRO A 978 -12.16 22.49 34.93
C PRO A 978 -10.92 21.61 34.86
N ALA A 979 -9.83 22.02 35.53
CA ALA A 979 -8.60 21.23 35.58
C ALA A 979 -8.80 19.93 36.37
N PHE A 980 -9.50 20.01 37.51
CA PHE A 980 -9.87 18.84 38.31
C PHE A 980 -10.75 17.87 37.50
N VAL A 981 -11.77 18.38 36.81
CA VAL A 981 -12.65 17.59 35.94
C VAL A 981 -11.84 16.92 34.82
N THR A 982 -10.97 17.65 34.12
CA THR A 982 -10.13 17.08 33.06
C THR A 982 -9.23 15.96 33.60
N VAL A 983 -8.51 16.19 34.70
CA VAL A 983 -7.61 15.18 35.29
C VAL A 983 -8.40 13.97 35.77
N THR A 984 -9.56 14.18 36.39
CA THR A 984 -10.45 13.11 36.86
C THR A 984 -10.99 12.30 35.69
N THR A 985 -11.49 12.94 34.64
CA THR A 985 -11.99 12.27 33.44
C THR A 985 -10.89 11.46 32.75
N LEU A 986 -9.70 12.03 32.55
CA LEU A 986 -8.57 11.30 31.97
C LEU A 986 -8.14 10.13 32.87
N GLY A 987 -8.16 10.30 34.19
CA GLY A 987 -7.88 9.24 35.16
C GLY A 987 -8.89 8.09 35.08
N ILE A 988 -10.18 8.40 34.99
CA ILE A 988 -11.26 7.40 34.84
C ILE A 988 -11.11 6.64 33.52
N LEU A 989 -10.91 7.36 32.40
CA LEU A 989 -10.74 6.73 31.09
C LEU A 989 -9.47 5.88 31.03
N LEU A 990 -8.38 6.34 31.65
CA LEU A 990 -7.15 5.56 31.76
C LEU A 990 -7.37 4.30 32.60
N ALA A 991 -8.02 4.42 33.76
CA ALA A 991 -8.36 3.27 34.60
C ALA A 991 -9.24 2.26 33.84
N GLY A 992 -10.24 2.74 33.09
CA GLY A 992 -11.06 1.90 32.22
C GLY A 992 -10.25 1.17 31.14
N SER A 993 -9.29 1.86 30.53
CA SER A 993 -8.38 1.29 29.53
C SER A 993 -7.40 0.26 30.13
N MET A 994 -7.10 0.36 31.43
CA MET A 994 -6.25 -0.59 32.16
C MET A 994 -6.97 -1.89 32.56
N LEU A 995 -8.30 -1.95 32.46
CA LEU A 995 -9.05 -3.15 32.82
C LEU A 995 -8.80 -4.31 31.86
N TYR A 996 -8.54 -4.02 30.57
CA TYR A 996 -8.30 -5.08 29.58
C TYR A 996 -6.98 -5.82 29.81
N PRO A 997 -5.81 -5.16 29.95
CA PRO A 997 -4.55 -5.85 30.26
C PRO A 997 -4.66 -6.83 31.42
N TRP A 998 -5.37 -6.46 32.48
CA TRP A 998 -5.58 -7.34 33.61
C TRP A 998 -6.60 -8.45 33.34
N SER A 999 -7.84 -8.08 33.00
CA SER A 999 -8.97 -9.03 32.91
C SER A 999 -8.86 -9.92 31.66
N GLY A 1000 -8.44 -9.34 30.54
CA GLY A 1000 -8.26 -10.03 29.27
C GLY A 1000 -7.12 -11.03 29.31
N THR A 1001 -5.97 -10.68 29.90
CA THR A 1001 -4.84 -11.62 30.04
C THR A 1001 -5.23 -12.81 30.90
N ARG A 1002 -5.87 -12.56 32.06
CA ARG A 1002 -6.34 -13.63 32.94
C ARG A 1002 -7.35 -14.54 32.23
N ALA A 1003 -8.38 -13.96 31.61
CA ALA A 1003 -9.39 -14.73 30.89
C ALA A 1003 -8.79 -15.52 29.71
N ARG A 1004 -7.80 -14.97 29.00
CA ARG A 1004 -7.07 -15.69 27.94
C ARG A 1004 -6.29 -16.88 28.49
N MET A 1005 -5.65 -16.72 29.65
CA MET A 1005 -4.91 -17.79 30.34
C MET A 1005 -5.82 -18.91 30.84
N GLU A 1006 -7.04 -18.56 31.28
CA GLU A 1006 -8.06 -19.53 31.68
C GLU A 1006 -8.65 -20.27 30.46
N ALA A 1007 -8.65 -19.65 29.27
CA ALA A 1007 -9.14 -20.22 28.02
C ALA A 1007 -8.10 -21.08 27.24
N ARG A 1008 -7.18 -21.77 27.93
CA ARG A 1008 -6.24 -22.71 27.28
C ARG A 1008 -6.84 -24.12 27.19
N PHE A 1009 -6.21 -24.99 26.40
CA PHE A 1009 -6.52 -26.41 26.41
C PHE A 1009 -6.30 -26.99 27.82
N PRO A 1010 -7.29 -27.69 28.42
CA PRO A 1010 -7.15 -28.26 29.74
C PRO A 1010 -5.93 -29.18 29.84
N GLY A 1011 -5.08 -28.98 30.85
CA GLY A 1011 -3.87 -29.79 31.07
C GLY A 1011 -2.67 -29.43 30.17
N SER A 1012 -2.81 -28.52 29.20
CA SER A 1012 -1.69 -28.11 28.36
C SER A 1012 -0.56 -27.43 29.16
N PRO A 1013 0.71 -27.74 28.87
CA PRO A 1013 1.85 -27.27 29.66
C PRO A 1013 2.01 -25.74 29.54
N SER A 1014 2.13 -25.04 30.66
CA SER A 1014 2.69 -23.68 30.71
C SER A 1014 4.17 -23.74 31.08
N GLY A 1015 4.90 -22.65 30.90
CA GLY A 1015 6.31 -22.57 31.26
C GLY A 1015 7.26 -23.15 30.21
N THR A 1016 6.89 -23.07 28.94
CA THR A 1016 7.74 -23.46 27.81
C THR A 1016 7.60 -22.43 26.69
N LEU A 1017 8.57 -22.41 25.76
CA LEU A 1017 8.47 -21.67 24.50
C LEU A 1017 8.13 -22.59 23.31
N ASP A 1018 8.06 -23.90 23.53
CA ASP A 1018 7.61 -24.88 22.54
C ASP A 1018 6.12 -24.64 22.25
N GLY A 1019 5.86 -23.99 21.13
CA GLY A 1019 4.52 -23.61 20.71
C GLY A 1019 3.63 -24.77 20.25
N LEU A 1020 4.18 -25.97 20.10
CA LEU A 1020 3.46 -27.19 19.72
C LEU A 1020 3.22 -28.14 20.91
N ALA A 1021 3.71 -27.79 22.10
CA ALA A 1021 3.56 -28.60 23.31
C ALA A 1021 2.10 -28.85 23.74
N TYR A 1022 1.14 -28.08 23.21
CA TYR A 1022 -0.29 -28.27 23.43
C TYR A 1022 -0.90 -29.40 22.59
N LEU A 1023 -0.27 -29.83 21.49
CA LEU A 1023 -0.85 -30.80 20.53
C LEU A 1023 -1.36 -32.10 21.18
N PRO A 1024 -0.66 -32.71 22.17
CA PRO A 1024 -1.16 -33.92 22.83
C PRO A 1024 -2.45 -33.73 23.64
N TYR A 1025 -2.83 -32.48 23.91
CA TYR A 1025 -4.01 -32.08 24.70
C TYR A 1025 -5.13 -31.48 23.82
N GLY A 1026 -4.89 -31.37 22.51
CA GLY A 1026 -5.69 -30.60 21.57
C GLY A 1026 -6.81 -31.35 20.85
N PHE A 1027 -7.17 -32.57 21.28
CA PHE A 1027 -8.19 -33.40 20.64
C PHE A 1027 -9.25 -33.87 21.64
#